data_AF-A0A7V7SVN5-F1
#
_entry.id   AF-A0A7V7SVN5-F1
#
_cell.length_a   1.000
_cell.length_b   1.000
_cell.length_c   1.000
_cell.angle_alpha   90.00
_cell.angle_beta   90.00
_cell.angle_gamma   90.00
#
_symmetry.space_group_name_H-M   'P 1'
#
loop_
_entity.id
_entity.type
_entity.pdbx_description
1 polymer ?
#
loop_
_entity_poly.entity_id
_entity_poly.type
_entity_poly.pdbx_seq_one_letter_code
_entity_poly.pdbx_strand_id
1 'polypeptide(L)'
;MGIRKLLWITAALVLTPSLGGALTLPQDYWVNPDTGNNANSGQADLPFQTVSWALAQPLSPGSTIYLQGTSIRNYSYTAFESFPWVLPEDVSIKADLNYPGAWIVEPGSNAAIQYLDQISFRHSTLEGLSFHCLGLGVPGRGVIEILPGPGDIHEPVIQNCEFHDYVNSAIKLAPLGGCTASPKILGNVFSQTLALGNNTEKTIWVDFTVGSMKSALEISNNSFEGNGIGNRDTFLLEGSMNLGKVDILNNTLLDPHRGLWLFGWHGGEIHIEENIIQYSQVGGGTCGLTIENQISSYWHENSTVKGNQFLGCGNAIEVLGTHDVVLEGNTGLDNTHGIIVAGAWYGADRVKILNNDFGVAGLYGGGTVEYAVWAGHNCTGVVIEGNTFTGGTSHGIQLHGHEEAVIRGNTIENFNLHGVYLENYFGGPHDTLVTGNRILGCQGSGIEIENGSHRVVLSRNWLEGNGQGIQDHHCWDTQIHDNVAVLNAGHGIWLNHAIDPAGNLVFTHNTCMDNGGNGLQSSIQSTAGAYIASGIFFGNNGVDVAGVSDHQIWHSCTGTNFFPPGQGNIQANPLVQGDYSLSLGSPCIDGGNETAWLSVADIAGKPRVQDGHWLGTVVPDMGAYEFNQTDLTVSGPFGIGDMISGVVQTVAGAQVGVYATASPQGSPILSAPGPVHPIFGNSILDPDLLVGGPVASGIADPSGAFPFTLNLPNNPALQGWSVALQASALDLSLGMGQASNAEVFVIQ
;
A
#
# COMPACT_ATOMS: atom_id res chain seq x y z
N MET A 1 -5.62 -49.69 35.35
CA MET A 1 -4.42 -50.56 35.50
C MET A 1 -3.68 -50.57 34.17
N GLY A 2 -2.41 -50.14 34.14
CA GLY A 2 -1.57 -50.25 32.94
C GLY A 2 -0.64 -49.05 32.72
N ILE A 3 0.35 -48.89 33.60
CA ILE A 3 1.45 -47.92 33.53
C ILE A 3 2.31 -48.18 32.28
N ARG A 4 2.48 -47.18 31.40
CA ARG A 4 3.52 -47.21 30.36
C ARG A 4 4.82 -46.62 30.91
N LYS A 5 5.87 -47.45 30.86
CA LYS A 5 7.24 -47.18 31.30
C LYS A 5 7.92 -46.14 30.40
N LEU A 6 8.48 -45.12 31.04
CA LEU A 6 9.48 -44.20 30.53
C LEU A 6 10.83 -44.96 30.47
N LEU A 7 11.41 -45.09 29.28
CA LEU A 7 12.74 -45.70 29.09
C LEU A 7 13.78 -44.57 29.03
N TRP A 8 14.52 -44.36 30.12
CA TRP A 8 15.69 -43.49 30.16
C TRP A 8 16.90 -44.24 29.58
N ILE A 9 17.50 -43.70 28.52
CA ILE A 9 18.82 -44.12 28.03
C ILE A 9 19.86 -43.22 28.71
N THR A 10 20.54 -43.76 29.72
CA THR A 10 21.79 -43.22 30.26
C THR A 10 22.94 -43.55 29.30
N ALA A 11 23.28 -42.63 28.41
CA ALA A 11 24.58 -42.62 27.75
C ALA A 11 25.57 -41.87 28.67
N ALA A 12 26.42 -42.63 29.36
CA ALA A 12 27.53 -42.08 30.13
C ALA A 12 28.62 -41.60 29.15
N LEU A 13 28.59 -40.31 28.82
CA LEU A 13 29.69 -39.61 28.17
C LEU A 13 30.77 -39.38 29.23
N VAL A 14 31.86 -40.14 29.17
CA VAL A 14 33.05 -39.91 29.99
C VAL A 14 33.75 -38.66 29.45
N LEU A 15 33.42 -37.50 30.01
CA LEU A 15 34.19 -36.28 29.85
C LEU A 15 35.38 -36.33 30.81
N THR A 16 36.59 -36.35 30.25
CA THR A 16 37.83 -36.13 31.01
C THR A 16 37.83 -34.71 31.59
N PRO A 17 38.11 -34.52 32.89
CA PRO A 17 38.16 -33.19 33.49
C PRO A 17 39.52 -32.56 33.18
N SER A 18 39.60 -31.82 32.08
CA SER A 18 40.63 -30.81 31.86
C SER A 18 39.97 -29.44 31.66
N LEU A 19 39.18 -29.02 32.65
CA LEU A 19 38.63 -27.66 32.75
C LEU A 19 38.97 -27.13 34.15
N GLY A 20 40.23 -26.75 34.33
CA GLY A 20 40.72 -26.02 35.50
C GLY A 20 40.73 -24.50 35.29
N GLY A 21 40.01 -23.99 34.29
CA GLY A 21 39.78 -22.55 34.16
C GLY A 21 38.70 -22.13 35.15
N ALA A 22 39.05 -21.36 36.16
CA ALA A 22 38.06 -20.74 37.03
C ALA A 22 37.11 -19.90 36.16
N LEU A 23 35.79 -20.14 36.27
CA LEU A 23 34.78 -19.26 35.67
C LEU A 23 34.92 -17.87 36.32
N THR A 24 35.55 -16.95 35.62
CA THR A 24 35.54 -15.53 35.97
C THR A 24 34.15 -14.98 35.72
N LEU A 25 33.50 -14.52 36.78
CA LEU A 25 32.22 -13.83 36.69
C LEU A 25 32.43 -12.47 35.98
N PRO A 26 31.43 -11.99 35.21
CA PRO A 26 31.42 -10.63 34.69
C PRO A 26 31.77 -9.62 35.78
N GLN A 27 32.73 -8.73 35.50
CA GLN A 27 33.13 -7.68 36.43
C GLN A 27 32.75 -6.32 35.86
N ASP A 28 31.97 -5.57 36.63
CA ASP A 28 31.61 -4.20 36.25
C ASP A 28 32.64 -3.19 36.75
N TYR A 29 32.90 -2.17 35.94
CA TYR A 29 33.81 -1.08 36.26
C TYR A 29 33.12 0.27 36.09
N TRP A 30 33.46 1.24 36.94
CA TRP A 30 33.00 2.63 36.84
C TRP A 30 34.16 3.54 36.45
N VAL A 31 33.87 4.51 35.60
CA VAL A 31 34.83 5.52 35.13
C VAL A 31 34.26 6.91 35.37
N ASN A 32 35.07 7.81 35.94
CA ASN A 32 34.73 9.21 36.13
C ASN A 32 35.97 10.09 35.86
N PRO A 33 36.00 10.91 34.80
CA PRO A 33 37.18 11.69 34.45
C PRO A 33 37.47 12.84 35.43
N ASP A 34 36.48 13.25 36.22
CA ASP A 34 36.62 14.33 37.20
C ASP A 34 37.13 13.85 38.56
N THR A 35 36.54 12.77 39.08
CA THR A 35 36.80 12.27 40.44
C THR A 35 37.58 10.96 40.49
N GLY A 36 37.69 10.27 39.36
CA GLY A 36 38.36 8.97 39.27
C GLY A 36 39.88 9.05 39.29
N ASN A 37 40.50 7.91 39.58
CA ASN A 37 41.94 7.71 39.53
C ASN A 37 42.21 6.30 38.99
N ASN A 38 43.13 6.17 38.03
CA ASN A 38 43.47 4.86 37.46
C ASN A 38 44.15 3.91 38.47
N ALA A 39 44.57 4.41 39.64
CA ALA A 39 45.00 3.58 40.77
C ALA A 39 43.84 3.02 41.62
N ASN A 40 42.59 3.44 41.38
CA ASN A 40 41.42 2.94 42.10
C ASN A 40 41.06 1.51 41.70
N SER A 41 40.07 0.91 42.36
CA SER A 41 39.58 -0.44 42.06
C SER A 41 38.54 -0.50 40.93
N GLY A 42 38.11 0.65 40.40
CA GLY A 42 37.06 0.75 39.39
C GLY A 42 35.66 0.47 39.92
N GLN A 43 35.44 0.62 41.23
CA GLN A 43 34.10 0.51 41.83
C GLN A 43 33.36 1.84 41.72
N ALA A 44 32.03 1.85 41.89
CA ALA A 44 31.23 3.08 41.75
C ALA A 44 31.67 4.25 42.65
N ASP A 45 32.15 3.95 43.86
CA ASP A 45 32.66 4.92 44.84
C ASP A 45 34.16 5.24 44.66
N LEU A 46 34.90 4.35 44.00
CA LEU A 46 36.31 4.49 43.63
C LEU A 46 36.49 4.22 42.13
N PRO A 47 35.97 5.10 41.26
CA PRO A 47 35.97 4.87 39.82
C PRO A 47 37.38 5.05 39.23
N PHE A 48 37.64 4.42 38.09
CA PHE A 48 38.80 4.73 37.27
C PHE A 48 38.69 6.14 36.70
N GLN A 49 39.83 6.72 36.29
CA GLN A 49 39.83 8.04 35.67
C GLN A 49 39.49 7.98 34.18
N THR A 50 39.98 6.96 33.46
CA THR A 50 39.82 6.88 32.00
C THR A 50 39.22 5.54 31.56
N VAL A 51 38.46 5.59 30.46
CA VAL A 51 37.87 4.42 29.80
C VAL A 51 38.96 3.58 29.17
N SER A 52 39.99 4.19 28.57
CA SER A 52 41.15 3.44 28.07
C SER A 52 41.80 2.58 29.15
N TRP A 53 41.81 3.02 30.42
CA TRP A 53 42.34 2.23 31.53
C TRP A 53 41.40 1.10 31.93
N ALA A 54 40.09 1.36 31.96
CA ALA A 54 39.09 0.32 32.22
C ALA A 54 39.13 -0.79 31.17
N LEU A 55 39.27 -0.44 29.88
CA LEU A 55 39.41 -1.37 28.77
C LEU A 55 40.71 -2.20 28.81
N ALA A 56 41.75 -1.69 29.48
CA ALA A 56 43.00 -2.41 29.69
C ALA A 56 42.95 -3.39 30.88
N GLN A 57 41.87 -3.39 31.67
CA GLN A 57 41.70 -4.34 32.78
C GLN A 57 41.34 -5.74 32.26
N PRO A 58 41.51 -6.79 33.09
CA PRO A 58 41.05 -8.14 32.75
C PRO A 58 39.51 -8.19 32.70
N LEU A 59 38.95 -7.93 31.52
CA LEU A 59 37.50 -8.00 31.26
C LEU A 59 37.12 -9.42 30.86
N SER A 60 36.09 -9.97 31.50
CA SER A 60 35.46 -11.23 31.06
C SER A 60 34.22 -10.95 30.20
N PRO A 61 33.82 -11.88 29.30
CA PRO A 61 32.56 -11.75 28.57
C PRO A 61 31.38 -11.41 29.48
N GLY A 62 30.57 -10.43 29.09
CA GLY A 62 29.44 -9.89 29.85
C GLY A 62 29.78 -8.73 30.79
N SER A 63 31.04 -8.32 30.90
CA SER A 63 31.45 -7.18 31.76
C SER A 63 30.90 -5.85 31.25
N THR A 64 30.53 -4.94 32.17
CA THR A 64 30.03 -3.60 31.82
C THR A 64 30.92 -2.49 32.36
N ILE A 65 31.24 -1.50 31.52
CA ILE A 65 31.91 -0.26 31.92
C ILE A 65 30.85 0.85 32.03
N TYR A 66 30.61 1.35 33.23
CA TYR A 66 29.70 2.45 33.52
C TYR A 66 30.43 3.79 33.47
N LEU A 67 29.94 4.72 32.65
CA LEU A 67 30.41 6.09 32.57
C LEU A 67 29.55 6.98 33.48
N GLN A 68 30.15 7.52 34.53
CA GLN A 68 29.47 8.47 35.41
C GLN A 68 29.44 9.85 34.76
N GLY A 69 28.25 10.44 34.63
CA GLY A 69 28.09 11.81 34.19
C GLY A 69 28.91 12.79 35.01
N THR A 70 29.42 13.82 34.34
CA THR A 70 30.32 14.79 34.93
C THR A 70 29.75 16.19 34.79
N SER A 71 30.05 17.04 35.77
CA SER A 71 29.62 18.45 35.74
C SER A 71 30.68 19.37 35.13
N ILE A 72 31.92 18.89 34.90
CA ILE A 72 33.07 19.76 34.56
C ILE A 72 33.87 19.24 33.36
N ARG A 73 34.20 17.94 33.28
CA ARG A 73 35.01 17.39 32.18
C ARG A 73 34.33 16.28 31.39
N ASN A 74 34.34 16.44 30.08
CA ASN A 74 33.92 15.43 29.12
C ASN A 74 34.99 14.34 28.97
N TYR A 75 34.55 13.12 28.66
CA TYR A 75 35.43 12.03 28.23
C TYR A 75 36.09 12.43 26.90
N SER A 76 37.30 12.96 27.00
CA SER A 76 37.99 13.64 25.90
C SER A 76 39.51 13.50 26.05
N TYR A 77 40.27 13.89 25.02
CA TYR A 77 41.75 13.93 25.14
C TYR A 77 42.23 14.84 26.28
N THR A 78 41.48 15.90 26.61
CA THR A 78 41.82 16.78 27.75
C THR A 78 41.60 16.11 29.11
N ALA A 79 40.84 15.01 29.13
CA ALA A 79 40.67 14.12 30.28
C ALA A 79 41.60 12.88 30.21
N PHE A 80 42.65 12.92 29.38
CA PHE A 80 43.65 11.85 29.20
C PHE A 80 43.11 10.56 28.56
N GLU A 81 41.96 10.61 27.87
CA GLU A 81 41.50 9.49 27.05
C GLU A 81 42.40 9.29 25.82
N SER A 82 42.47 8.04 25.36
CA SER A 82 43.10 7.67 24.09
C SER A 82 42.06 7.02 23.18
N PHE A 83 41.79 7.66 22.04
CA PHE A 83 40.91 7.16 21.00
C PHE A 83 41.72 6.60 19.80
N PRO A 84 41.18 5.65 19.02
CA PRO A 84 39.86 5.03 19.19
C PRO A 84 39.79 4.04 20.36
N TRP A 85 38.62 3.89 20.97
CA TRP A 85 38.37 2.79 21.90
C TRP A 85 38.10 1.50 21.13
N VAL A 86 38.81 0.44 21.48
CA VAL A 86 38.60 -0.92 20.97
C VAL A 86 38.02 -1.76 22.11
N LEU A 87 36.78 -2.20 21.95
CA LEU A 87 36.10 -3.03 22.95
C LEU A 87 36.56 -4.50 22.87
N PRO A 88 36.60 -5.24 23.97
CA PRO A 88 36.72 -6.70 23.93
C PRO A 88 35.37 -7.39 23.64
N GLU A 89 35.41 -8.70 23.33
CA GLU A 89 34.22 -9.54 23.13
C GLU A 89 33.25 -9.47 24.32
N ASP A 90 31.96 -9.27 24.02
CA ASP A 90 30.86 -9.24 24.99
C ASP A 90 31.05 -8.22 26.13
N VAL A 91 31.83 -7.17 25.92
CA VAL A 91 31.94 -6.05 26.86
C VAL A 91 30.99 -4.93 26.45
N SER A 92 30.26 -4.36 27.42
CA SER A 92 29.34 -3.25 27.21
C SER A 92 29.87 -1.95 27.81
N ILE A 93 29.49 -0.81 27.22
CA ILE A 93 29.69 0.52 27.82
C ILE A 93 28.31 1.16 28.00
N LYS A 94 28.04 1.65 29.22
CA LYS A 94 26.76 2.25 29.55
C LYS A 94 26.94 3.56 30.29
N ALA A 95 26.04 4.51 30.11
CA ALA A 95 25.94 5.61 31.06
C ALA A 95 25.43 5.11 32.41
N ASP A 96 25.98 5.64 33.50
CA ASP A 96 25.42 5.43 34.83
C ASP A 96 24.14 6.26 34.95
N LEU A 97 22.99 5.60 35.05
CA LEU A 97 21.68 6.26 35.16
C LEU A 97 21.55 7.16 36.40
N ASN A 98 22.38 6.95 37.42
CA ASN A 98 22.40 7.83 38.59
C ASN A 98 23.08 9.18 38.30
N TYR A 99 23.83 9.26 37.20
CA TYR A 99 24.58 10.43 36.78
C TYR A 99 24.44 10.62 35.26
N PRO A 100 23.28 11.10 34.76
CA PRO A 100 23.08 11.32 33.33
C PRO A 100 24.02 12.41 32.80
N GLY A 101 24.43 12.30 31.52
CA GLY A 101 25.28 13.29 30.85
C GLY A 101 26.75 12.88 30.70
N ALA A 102 27.06 11.60 30.49
CA ALA A 102 28.39 11.17 30.08
C ALA A 102 28.67 11.64 28.64
N TRP A 103 29.23 12.84 28.50
CA TRP A 103 29.58 13.44 27.21
C TRP A 103 30.94 12.92 26.75
N ILE A 104 30.97 12.29 25.59
CA ILE A 104 32.17 11.85 24.89
C ILE A 104 32.48 12.93 23.85
N VAL A 105 33.56 13.68 24.06
CA VAL A 105 33.95 14.78 23.16
C VAL A 105 35.24 14.43 22.43
N GLU A 106 35.13 14.32 21.10
CA GLU A 106 36.26 14.09 20.21
C GLU A 106 36.84 15.43 19.70
N PRO A 107 38.14 15.72 19.92
CA PRO A 107 38.89 16.73 19.19
C PRO A 107 39.29 16.15 17.83
N GLY A 108 38.79 16.78 16.76
CA GLY A 108 38.76 16.25 15.40
C GLY A 108 39.99 15.48 14.92
N SER A 109 39.75 14.25 14.46
CA SER A 109 40.17 13.71 13.16
C SER A 109 40.01 12.17 13.10
N ASN A 110 39.63 11.50 14.19
CA ASN A 110 39.58 10.05 14.28
C ASN A 110 38.37 9.59 15.12
N ALA A 111 37.46 8.86 14.48
CA ALA A 111 36.32 8.14 15.08
C ALA A 111 36.51 7.76 16.56
N ALA A 112 35.58 8.21 17.42
CA ALA A 112 35.61 7.97 18.86
C ALA A 112 35.68 6.46 19.22
N ILE A 113 35.00 5.60 18.47
CA ILE A 113 35.03 4.15 18.70
C ILE A 113 35.26 3.44 17.35
N GLN A 114 36.51 3.06 17.07
CA GLN A 114 36.84 2.19 15.94
C GLN A 114 36.96 0.75 16.42
N TYR A 115 36.26 -0.15 15.75
CA TYR A 115 36.42 -1.58 15.92
C TYR A 115 37.37 -2.07 14.83
N LEU A 116 38.59 -2.49 15.19
CA LEU A 116 39.55 -3.04 14.24
C LEU A 116 39.93 -4.49 14.63
N ASP A 117 39.36 -5.40 13.84
CA ASP A 117 39.86 -6.69 13.34
C ASP A 117 40.22 -7.83 14.33
N GLN A 118 39.64 -9.01 14.03
CA GLN A 118 39.99 -10.37 14.45
C GLN A 118 39.55 -10.95 15.81
N ILE A 119 38.65 -10.33 16.57
CA ILE A 119 38.09 -11.02 17.75
C ILE A 119 36.58 -10.83 17.80
N SER A 120 35.87 -11.96 17.79
CA SER A 120 34.43 -12.12 17.77
C SER A 120 33.75 -11.15 18.74
N PHE A 121 32.84 -10.31 18.27
CA PHE A 121 31.92 -9.60 19.14
C PHE A 121 30.57 -10.23 18.94
N ARG A 122 29.98 -10.84 19.96
CA ARG A 122 28.66 -11.44 19.80
C ARG A 122 27.56 -10.53 20.32
N HIS A 123 27.67 -9.98 21.54
CA HIS A 123 26.52 -9.34 22.22
C HIS A 123 26.84 -8.03 23.00
N SER A 124 27.79 -7.22 22.54
CA SER A 124 28.14 -5.95 23.21
C SER A 124 27.03 -4.89 23.11
N THR A 125 26.85 -4.09 24.17
CA THR A 125 25.88 -2.98 24.22
C THR A 125 26.56 -1.63 24.46
N LEU A 126 26.16 -0.62 23.69
CA LEU A 126 26.38 0.80 23.98
C LEU A 126 25.04 1.43 24.38
N GLU A 127 24.95 1.99 25.60
CA GLU A 127 23.67 2.45 26.13
C GLU A 127 23.75 3.79 26.87
N GLY A 128 22.86 4.73 26.54
CA GLY A 128 22.69 5.97 27.32
C GLY A 128 23.78 7.01 27.13
N LEU A 129 24.66 6.85 26.14
CA LEU A 129 25.85 7.68 25.93
C LEU A 129 25.54 8.90 25.06
N SER A 130 26.22 10.03 25.28
CA SER A 130 26.10 11.22 24.43
C SER A 130 27.43 11.53 23.75
N PHE A 131 27.44 11.57 22.42
CA PHE A 131 28.62 11.78 21.59
C PHE A 131 28.59 13.17 20.95
N HIS A 132 29.65 13.95 21.12
CA HIS A 132 29.82 15.27 20.50
C HIS A 132 31.13 15.32 19.69
N CYS A 133 31.03 15.54 18.38
CA CYS A 133 32.18 15.58 17.49
C CYS A 133 32.52 17.03 17.08
N LEU A 134 33.42 17.70 17.80
CA LEU A 134 33.69 19.13 17.60
C LEU A 134 34.75 19.45 16.53
N GLY A 135 34.83 18.69 15.43
CA GLY A 135 35.96 18.82 14.49
C GLY A 135 35.64 18.61 13.02
N LEU A 136 36.46 19.21 12.14
CA LEU A 136 36.50 18.96 10.69
C LEU A 136 36.98 17.52 10.47
N GLY A 137 36.06 16.56 10.43
CA GLY A 137 36.37 15.13 10.33
C GLY A 137 37.19 14.76 9.09
N VAL A 138 37.92 13.64 9.17
CA VAL A 138 38.48 12.98 7.98
C VAL A 138 37.32 12.31 7.23
N PRO A 139 37.12 12.54 5.92
CA PRO A 139 36.04 11.93 5.16
C PRO A 139 35.96 10.40 5.32
N GLY A 140 34.75 9.87 5.50
CA GLY A 140 34.46 8.43 5.43
C GLY A 140 34.57 7.63 6.74
N ARG A 141 34.74 8.29 7.89
CA ARG A 141 34.76 7.64 9.22
C ARG A 141 33.56 7.99 10.10
N GLY A 142 32.94 7.00 10.73
CA GLY A 142 31.81 7.19 11.65
C GLY A 142 32.22 7.47 13.10
N VAL A 143 31.33 7.98 13.95
CA VAL A 143 31.60 8.09 15.42
C VAL A 143 31.79 6.71 16.02
N ILE A 144 30.92 5.77 15.62
CA ILE A 144 30.98 4.35 15.92
C ILE A 144 31.18 3.59 14.60
N GLU A 145 32.22 2.75 14.51
CA GLU A 145 32.50 1.95 13.30
C GLU A 145 32.51 0.44 13.55
N ILE A 146 31.43 -0.27 13.23
CA ILE A 146 31.34 -1.72 13.40
C ILE A 146 31.85 -2.42 12.12
N LEU A 147 33.03 -3.06 12.22
CA LEU A 147 33.73 -3.72 11.11
C LEU A 147 33.91 -5.23 11.40
N PRO A 148 32.83 -6.05 11.32
CA PRO A 148 32.92 -7.47 11.63
C PRO A 148 33.76 -8.21 10.59
N GLY A 149 34.62 -9.13 11.06
CA GLY A 149 35.49 -9.95 10.22
C GLY A 149 34.76 -11.16 9.61
N PRO A 150 35.33 -11.78 8.55
CA PRO A 150 34.80 -12.99 7.95
C PRO A 150 34.55 -14.11 8.96
N GLY A 151 33.36 -14.72 8.95
CA GLY A 151 32.99 -15.84 9.81
C GLY A 151 32.50 -15.47 11.21
N ASP A 152 32.53 -14.19 11.58
CA ASP A 152 32.02 -13.76 12.87
C ASP A 152 30.49 -13.69 12.93
N ILE A 153 29.92 -13.87 14.13
CA ILE A 153 28.52 -13.58 14.45
C ILE A 153 28.50 -12.33 15.31
N HIS A 154 27.83 -11.25 14.88
CA HIS A 154 27.84 -9.94 15.55
C HIS A 154 26.44 -9.39 15.81
N GLU A 155 26.02 -9.24 17.06
CA GLU A 155 24.71 -8.68 17.43
C GLU A 155 24.86 -7.46 18.36
N PRO A 156 25.63 -6.42 17.96
CA PRO A 156 25.81 -5.26 18.82
C PRO A 156 24.50 -4.48 18.97
N VAL A 157 24.27 -3.95 20.17
CA VAL A 157 23.12 -3.10 20.48
C VAL A 157 23.62 -1.69 20.78
N ILE A 158 23.17 -0.70 20.01
CA ILE A 158 23.40 0.72 20.26
C ILE A 158 22.04 1.32 20.60
N GLN A 159 21.85 1.68 21.87
CA GLN A 159 20.53 2.12 22.33
C GLN A 159 20.54 3.35 23.23
N ASN A 160 19.50 4.18 23.12
CA ASN A 160 19.30 5.35 23.96
C ASN A 160 20.52 6.29 23.99
N CYS A 161 21.32 6.31 22.92
CA CYS A 161 22.46 7.21 22.79
C CYS A 161 22.04 8.49 22.07
N GLU A 162 22.79 9.56 22.28
CA GLU A 162 22.65 10.82 21.57
C GLU A 162 23.89 11.10 20.73
N PHE A 163 23.71 11.59 19.51
CA PHE A 163 24.78 11.92 18.58
C PHE A 163 24.63 13.37 18.13
N HIS A 164 25.64 14.17 18.43
CA HIS A 164 25.67 15.61 18.21
C HIS A 164 26.86 16.00 17.33
N ASP A 165 26.61 16.91 16.39
CA ASP A 165 27.66 17.62 15.64
C ASP A 165 28.65 16.73 14.86
N TYR A 166 28.33 15.47 14.57
CA TYR A 166 29.17 14.60 13.73
C TYR A 166 29.32 15.19 12.33
N VAL A 167 30.45 14.97 11.66
CA VAL A 167 30.65 15.44 10.28
C VAL A 167 30.22 14.36 9.30
N ASN A 168 30.77 13.15 9.36
CA ASN A 168 30.41 12.08 8.41
C ASN A 168 29.16 11.29 8.82
N SER A 169 29.34 10.28 9.69
CA SER A 169 28.30 9.33 10.14
C SER A 169 28.35 9.19 11.63
N ALA A 170 27.19 9.14 12.27
CA ALA A 170 27.09 8.75 13.68
C ALA A 170 27.46 7.27 13.85
N ILE A 171 26.88 6.41 13.01
CA ILE A 171 27.11 4.97 13.06
C ILE A 171 27.48 4.48 11.66
N LYS A 172 28.60 3.79 11.54
CA LYS A 172 29.03 3.10 10.34
C LYS A 172 29.09 1.60 10.59
N LEU A 173 28.37 0.83 9.78
CA LEU A 173 28.37 -0.63 9.79
C LEU A 173 28.98 -1.08 8.47
N ALA A 174 30.21 -1.60 8.46
CA ALA A 174 30.86 -2.05 7.22
C ALA A 174 31.39 -3.48 7.37
N PRO A 175 30.50 -4.49 7.33
CA PRO A 175 30.88 -5.89 7.41
C PRO A 175 31.79 -6.35 6.29
N LEU A 176 32.82 -7.11 6.66
CA LEU A 176 33.67 -7.83 5.72
C LEU A 176 32.99 -9.13 5.27
N GLY A 177 33.41 -9.62 4.10
CA GLY A 177 32.96 -10.86 3.45
C GLY A 177 32.67 -12.04 4.37
N GLY A 178 31.41 -12.48 4.44
CA GLY A 178 31.04 -13.75 5.07
C GLY A 178 30.83 -13.72 6.57
N CYS A 179 30.50 -12.56 7.15
CA CYS A 179 30.04 -12.44 8.53
C CYS A 179 28.51 -12.59 8.64
N THR A 180 28.02 -12.83 9.85
CA THR A 180 26.60 -12.83 10.21
C THR A 180 26.41 -11.74 11.26
N ALA A 181 26.10 -10.51 10.86
CA ALA A 181 25.81 -9.43 11.80
C ALA A 181 24.30 -9.10 11.90
N SER A 182 23.74 -9.12 13.12
CA SER A 182 22.39 -8.69 13.47
C SER A 182 22.38 -7.44 14.38
N PRO A 183 22.96 -6.31 13.96
CA PRO A 183 23.05 -5.12 14.80
C PRO A 183 21.66 -4.52 15.08
N LYS A 184 21.51 -3.93 16.27
CA LYS A 184 20.31 -3.22 16.70
C LYS A 184 20.63 -1.76 17.04
N ILE A 185 19.87 -0.83 16.47
CA ILE A 185 20.00 0.62 16.71
C ILE A 185 18.66 1.14 17.23
N LEU A 186 18.55 1.34 18.54
CA LEU A 186 17.26 1.48 19.24
C LEU A 186 17.16 2.78 20.06
N GLY A 187 16.14 3.61 19.85
CA GLY A 187 15.87 4.72 20.79
C GLY A 187 16.91 5.85 20.79
N ASN A 188 17.74 5.97 19.76
CA ASN A 188 18.81 6.96 19.71
C ASN A 188 18.31 8.31 19.18
N VAL A 189 19.00 9.38 19.55
CA VAL A 189 18.74 10.75 19.06
C VAL A 189 19.94 11.22 18.23
N PHE A 190 19.68 11.70 17.03
CA PHE A 190 20.68 12.23 16.11
C PHE A 190 20.34 13.67 15.80
N SER A 191 21.16 14.61 16.27
CA SER A 191 20.99 16.04 16.01
C SER A 191 22.27 16.63 15.44
N GLN A 192 22.19 17.21 14.24
CA GLN A 192 23.34 17.79 13.56
C GLN A 192 23.17 19.30 13.43
N THR A 193 24.22 20.06 13.77
CA THR A 193 24.16 21.53 13.76
C THR A 193 24.90 22.18 12.57
N LEU A 194 25.84 21.48 11.91
CA LEU A 194 26.73 22.11 10.92
C LEU A 194 27.10 21.20 9.74
N ALA A 195 26.61 21.54 8.55
CA ALA A 195 27.04 20.94 7.30
C ALA A 195 28.21 21.71 6.69
N LEU A 196 29.34 21.04 6.51
CA LEU A 196 30.53 21.61 5.87
C LEU A 196 30.73 20.99 4.48
N GLY A 197 29.92 21.44 3.53
CA GLY A 197 30.33 21.64 2.13
C GLY A 197 30.64 20.47 1.20
N ASN A 198 30.68 19.20 1.63
CA ASN A 198 30.98 18.06 0.73
C ASN A 198 29.86 16.99 0.71
N ASN A 199 29.44 16.60 -0.49
CA ASN A 199 28.17 15.93 -0.84
C ASN A 199 28.15 14.39 -0.67
N THR A 200 28.74 13.80 0.37
CA THR A 200 28.79 12.32 0.52
C THR A 200 28.51 11.80 1.94
N GLU A 201 27.95 12.63 2.81
CA GLU A 201 27.86 12.34 4.24
C GLU A 201 26.48 11.77 4.63
N LYS A 202 26.47 10.79 5.56
CA LYS A 202 25.36 9.85 5.84
C LYS A 202 25.22 9.67 7.35
N THR A 203 24.06 9.86 8.00
CA THR A 203 23.99 9.75 9.49
C THR A 203 24.22 8.32 9.98
N ILE A 204 23.44 7.36 9.47
CA ILE A 204 23.74 5.93 9.62
C ILE A 204 24.15 5.43 8.25
N TRP A 205 25.36 4.90 8.17
CA TRP A 205 25.89 4.31 6.96
C TRP A 205 26.11 2.82 7.15
N VAL A 206 25.40 2.04 6.37
CA VAL A 206 25.59 0.60 6.32
C VAL A 206 26.16 0.26 4.94
N ASP A 207 27.36 -0.28 4.90
CA ASP A 207 28.15 -0.58 3.70
C ASP A 207 28.39 -2.09 3.57
N PHE A 208 27.69 -2.73 2.64
CA PHE A 208 27.84 -4.16 2.34
C PHE A 208 28.65 -4.45 1.08
N THR A 209 29.46 -3.51 0.61
CA THR A 209 30.13 -3.65 -0.69
C THR A 209 31.17 -4.79 -0.72
N VAL A 210 31.59 -5.29 0.46
CA VAL A 210 32.64 -6.32 0.62
C VAL A 210 32.20 -7.60 1.34
N GLY A 211 30.93 -7.75 1.76
CA GLY A 211 30.39 -9.05 2.20
C GLY A 211 28.88 -9.24 2.17
N SER A 212 28.44 -10.50 2.21
CA SER A 212 27.03 -10.86 2.48
C SER A 212 26.77 -10.91 3.98
N MET A 213 25.66 -10.32 4.42
CA MET A 213 25.11 -10.56 5.75
C MET A 213 23.95 -11.54 5.64
N LYS A 214 24.02 -12.65 6.37
CA LYS A 214 22.92 -13.63 6.42
C LYS A 214 21.83 -13.28 7.45
N SER A 215 21.94 -12.13 8.11
CA SER A 215 21.28 -11.82 9.39
C SER A 215 20.45 -10.53 9.34
N ALA A 216 19.76 -10.23 10.44
CA ALA A 216 18.73 -9.19 10.52
C ALA A 216 19.26 -7.86 11.09
N LEU A 217 19.13 -6.75 10.37
CA LEU A 217 19.38 -5.40 10.90
C LEU A 217 18.07 -4.81 11.45
N GLU A 218 18.10 -4.30 12.68
CA GLU A 218 16.94 -3.65 13.29
C GLU A 218 17.27 -2.19 13.66
N ILE A 219 16.45 -1.26 13.21
CA ILE A 219 16.58 0.17 13.52
C ILE A 219 15.23 0.70 13.92
N SER A 220 15.07 0.96 15.22
CA SER A 220 13.76 1.32 15.74
C SER A 220 13.75 2.44 16.77
N ASN A 221 12.66 3.20 16.79
CA ASN A 221 12.40 4.25 17.79
C ASN A 221 13.47 5.36 17.81
N ASN A 222 14.17 5.62 16.70
CA ASN A 222 15.19 6.68 16.66
C ASN A 222 14.60 8.02 16.20
N SER A 223 15.20 9.12 16.66
CA SER A 223 14.85 10.49 16.26
C SER A 223 16.01 11.14 15.54
N PHE A 224 15.76 11.75 14.39
CA PHE A 224 16.74 12.46 13.56
C PHE A 224 16.26 13.90 13.33
N GLU A 225 17.06 14.89 13.72
CA GLU A 225 16.71 16.31 13.59
C GLU A 225 17.87 17.12 12.96
N GLY A 226 17.55 17.99 12.00
CA GLY A 226 18.52 18.97 11.46
C GLY A 226 19.56 18.40 10.48
N ASN A 227 19.39 17.16 10.03
CA ASN A 227 20.35 16.49 9.14
C ASN A 227 20.30 16.95 7.68
N GLY A 228 19.40 17.88 7.32
CA GLY A 228 19.12 18.25 5.94
C GLY A 228 19.95 19.38 5.33
N ILE A 229 20.86 20.04 6.03
CA ILE A 229 21.65 21.10 5.39
C ILE A 229 22.70 20.47 4.46
N GLY A 230 22.53 20.61 3.14
CA GLY A 230 23.43 20.05 2.12
C GLY A 230 23.00 18.66 1.62
N ASN A 231 23.53 18.21 0.48
CA ASN A 231 23.14 16.95 -0.18
C ASN A 231 23.52 15.71 0.65
N ARG A 232 22.77 15.42 1.72
CA ARG A 232 23.03 14.34 2.67
C ARG A 232 21.85 13.38 2.78
N ASP A 233 22.16 12.13 3.06
CA ASP A 233 21.14 11.11 3.32
C ASP A 233 21.09 10.87 4.82
N THR A 234 19.91 10.97 5.42
CA THR A 234 19.77 10.68 6.85
C THR A 234 20.10 9.22 7.11
N PHE A 235 19.60 8.35 6.24
CA PHE A 235 19.78 6.93 6.37
C PHE A 235 20.13 6.33 5.01
N LEU A 236 21.33 5.75 4.90
CA LEU A 236 21.76 5.10 3.67
C LEU A 236 22.28 3.69 3.94
N LEU A 237 21.56 2.77 3.33
CA LEU A 237 21.83 1.35 3.30
C LEU A 237 22.31 1.00 1.90
N GLU A 238 23.62 0.87 1.76
CA GLU A 238 24.29 0.64 0.49
C GLU A 238 24.95 -0.73 0.50
N GLY A 239 24.77 -1.51 -0.55
CA GLY A 239 25.32 -2.85 -0.62
C GLY A 239 25.32 -3.41 -2.03
N SER A 240 26.13 -4.42 -2.29
CA SER A 240 26.17 -5.15 -3.57
C SER A 240 25.88 -6.65 -3.38
N MET A 241 25.39 -7.05 -2.20
CA MET A 241 25.28 -8.45 -1.78
C MET A 241 24.01 -8.75 -1.00
N ASN A 242 23.74 -10.05 -0.82
CA ASN A 242 22.55 -10.53 -0.13
C ASN A 242 22.52 -10.07 1.33
N LEU A 243 21.40 -9.47 1.67
CA LEU A 243 21.03 -9.15 3.04
C LEU A 243 19.96 -10.10 3.52
N GLY A 244 19.94 -10.32 4.83
CA GLY A 244 18.83 -11.00 5.48
C GLY A 244 17.63 -10.07 5.57
N LYS A 245 17.09 -9.95 6.78
CA LYS A 245 15.95 -9.08 7.06
C LYS A 245 16.42 -7.68 7.46
N VAL A 246 15.73 -6.63 7.04
CA VAL A 246 15.98 -5.26 7.50
C VAL A 246 14.69 -4.66 8.02
N ASP A 247 14.66 -4.36 9.31
CA ASP A 247 13.51 -3.77 9.99
C ASP A 247 13.83 -2.31 10.34
N ILE A 248 13.04 -1.37 9.81
CA ILE A 248 13.12 0.07 10.07
C ILE A 248 11.77 0.53 10.63
N LEU A 249 11.67 0.65 11.96
CA LEU A 249 10.40 0.71 12.67
C LEU A 249 10.29 1.96 13.55
N ASN A 250 9.18 2.69 13.49
CA ASN A 250 8.87 3.75 14.47
C ASN A 250 9.94 4.86 14.58
N ASN A 251 10.62 5.22 13.50
CA ASN A 251 11.61 6.29 13.50
C ASN A 251 10.99 7.64 13.11
N THR A 252 11.52 8.74 13.63
CA THR A 252 11.11 10.11 13.29
C THR A 252 12.27 10.86 12.63
N LEU A 253 12.10 11.33 11.40
CA LEU A 253 13.09 12.05 10.62
C LEU A 253 12.55 13.45 10.29
N LEU A 254 13.11 14.49 10.91
CA LEU A 254 12.72 15.89 10.74
C LEU A 254 13.77 16.67 9.96
N ASP A 255 13.32 17.37 8.92
CA ASP A 255 14.14 18.13 7.98
C ASP A 255 15.31 17.31 7.39
N PRO A 256 15.10 16.07 6.88
CA PRO A 256 16.16 15.36 6.20
C PRO A 256 16.44 16.03 4.84
N HIS A 257 17.61 15.78 4.22
CA HIS A 257 17.77 16.11 2.80
C HIS A 257 17.18 14.96 1.96
N ARG A 258 17.61 13.71 2.21
CA ARG A 258 16.83 12.49 1.92
C ARG A 258 16.55 11.73 3.22
N GLY A 259 15.35 11.18 3.35
CA GLY A 259 14.95 10.44 4.55
C GLY A 259 15.63 9.08 4.64
N LEU A 260 15.06 8.08 3.98
CA LEU A 260 15.55 6.70 3.93
C LEU A 260 15.97 6.35 2.50
N TRP A 261 17.21 5.89 2.28
CA TRP A 261 17.67 5.43 0.97
C TRP A 261 18.30 4.04 1.07
N LEU A 262 17.70 3.07 0.37
CA LEU A 262 18.13 1.69 0.30
C LEU A 262 18.61 1.42 -1.13
N PHE A 263 19.87 1.05 -1.31
CA PHE A 263 20.51 0.96 -2.62
C PHE A 263 21.31 -0.33 -2.84
N GLY A 264 20.99 -1.04 -3.93
CA GLY A 264 21.92 -1.97 -4.61
C GLY A 264 21.86 -3.46 -4.25
N TRP A 265 20.77 -3.96 -3.68
CA TRP A 265 20.79 -5.25 -2.97
C TRP A 265 20.17 -6.41 -3.73
N HIS A 266 20.63 -7.63 -3.46
CA HIS A 266 20.06 -8.84 -4.05
C HIS A 266 19.44 -9.75 -2.98
N GLY A 267 18.12 -9.87 -2.98
CA GLY A 267 17.39 -10.64 -1.97
C GLY A 267 17.38 -10.00 -0.59
N GLY A 268 16.55 -10.56 0.29
CA GLY A 268 16.29 -10.05 1.63
C GLY A 268 14.93 -9.36 1.74
N GLU A 269 14.35 -9.41 2.93
CA GLU A 269 13.06 -8.81 3.27
C GLU A 269 13.31 -7.45 3.92
N ILE A 270 12.68 -6.39 3.41
CA ILE A 270 12.79 -5.04 3.99
C ILE A 270 11.41 -4.67 4.54
N HIS A 271 11.34 -4.39 5.84
CA HIS A 271 10.12 -3.97 6.51
C HIS A 271 10.31 -2.54 7.03
N ILE A 272 9.54 -1.60 6.50
CA ILE A 272 9.58 -0.19 6.88
C ILE A 272 8.22 0.18 7.44
N GLU A 273 8.11 0.31 8.76
CA GLU A 273 6.81 0.44 9.42
C GLU A 273 6.76 1.63 10.38
N GLU A 274 5.64 2.35 10.34
CA GLU A 274 5.27 3.37 11.35
C GLU A 274 6.29 4.51 11.50
N ASN A 275 7.05 4.85 10.45
CA ASN A 275 8.00 5.95 10.47
C ASN A 275 7.33 7.29 10.12
N ILE A 276 7.85 8.39 10.67
CA ILE A 276 7.46 9.77 10.34
C ILE A 276 8.64 10.44 9.64
N ILE A 277 8.43 10.93 8.43
CA ILE A 277 9.45 11.64 7.63
C ILE A 277 8.86 12.98 7.22
N GLN A 278 9.49 14.07 7.64
CA GLN A 278 8.94 15.41 7.49
C GLN A 278 9.97 16.38 6.92
N TYR A 279 9.56 17.17 5.91
CA TYR A 279 10.30 18.25 5.26
C TYR A 279 11.61 17.81 4.59
N SER A 280 11.57 16.72 3.81
CA SER A 280 12.74 16.37 3.00
C SER A 280 13.04 17.52 2.02
N GLN A 281 14.21 18.16 2.11
CA GLN A 281 14.47 19.45 1.45
C GLN A 281 14.02 19.50 -0.02
N VAL A 282 13.32 20.58 -0.39
CA VAL A 282 12.66 20.75 -1.69
C VAL A 282 13.68 21.10 -2.78
N GLY A 283 14.32 20.07 -3.36
CA GLY A 283 15.13 20.18 -4.57
C GLY A 283 14.88 18.93 -5.40
N GLY A 284 14.46 19.09 -6.67
CA GLY A 284 14.00 17.98 -7.52
C GLY A 284 14.95 16.77 -7.47
N GLY A 285 14.49 15.68 -6.87
CA GLY A 285 15.27 14.44 -6.64
C GLY A 285 15.53 14.08 -5.17
N THR A 286 14.88 14.77 -4.21
CA THR A 286 14.85 14.34 -2.80
C THR A 286 13.59 13.54 -2.51
N CYS A 287 13.78 12.43 -1.79
CA CYS A 287 12.73 11.49 -1.45
C CYS A 287 12.68 11.30 0.07
N GLY A 288 11.48 11.13 0.61
CA GLY A 288 11.26 10.67 1.97
C GLY A 288 11.79 9.25 2.13
N LEU A 289 11.42 8.35 1.22
CA LEU A 289 11.93 6.99 1.13
C LEU A 289 12.29 6.66 -0.33
N THR A 290 13.47 6.08 -0.56
CA THR A 290 13.87 5.49 -1.83
C THR A 290 14.31 4.03 -1.60
N ILE A 291 13.69 3.09 -2.31
CA ILE A 291 14.13 1.70 -2.44
C ILE A 291 14.57 1.52 -3.88
N GLU A 292 15.88 1.41 -4.10
CA GLU A 292 16.46 1.48 -5.43
C GLU A 292 17.40 0.32 -5.73
N ASN A 293 17.22 -0.23 -6.93
CA ASN A 293 18.14 -1.17 -7.53
C ASN A 293 18.50 -0.80 -8.97
N GLN A 294 19.74 -0.36 -9.18
CA GLN A 294 20.26 -0.01 -10.51
C GLN A 294 20.96 -1.18 -11.21
N ILE A 295 21.11 -2.34 -10.55
CA ILE A 295 21.84 -3.47 -11.13
C ILE A 295 20.81 -4.49 -11.59
N SER A 296 20.72 -4.73 -12.90
CA SER A 296 19.69 -5.59 -13.51
C SER A 296 19.67 -7.04 -13.01
N SER A 297 20.73 -7.51 -12.35
CA SER A 297 20.78 -8.84 -11.73
C SER A 297 20.31 -8.85 -10.28
N TYR A 298 19.99 -7.70 -9.72
CA TYR A 298 19.64 -7.52 -8.32
C TYR A 298 18.17 -7.10 -8.21
N TRP A 299 17.49 -7.64 -7.21
CA TRP A 299 16.10 -7.37 -6.94
C TRP A 299 15.85 -7.53 -5.45
N HIS A 300 14.91 -6.75 -4.94
CA HIS A 300 14.33 -6.95 -3.61
C HIS A 300 13.17 -7.94 -3.75
N GLU A 301 12.95 -8.78 -2.75
CA GLU A 301 11.78 -9.68 -2.69
C GLU A 301 11.03 -9.42 -1.39
N ASN A 302 9.70 -9.53 -1.43
CA ASN A 302 8.84 -9.52 -0.23
C ASN A 302 9.07 -8.31 0.69
N SER A 303 9.32 -7.13 0.12
CA SER A 303 9.53 -5.91 0.92
C SER A 303 8.21 -5.22 1.20
N THR A 304 8.06 -4.69 2.41
CA THR A 304 6.84 -4.04 2.89
C THR A 304 7.16 -2.63 3.42
N VAL A 305 6.32 -1.67 3.03
CA VAL A 305 6.35 -0.28 3.52
C VAL A 305 4.96 0.03 4.04
N LYS A 306 4.79 0.08 5.37
CA LYS A 306 3.48 0.08 6.00
C LYS A 306 3.28 1.17 7.03
N GLY A 307 2.16 1.90 6.96
CA GLY A 307 1.76 2.82 8.04
C GLY A 307 2.70 4.01 8.26
N ASN A 308 3.52 4.39 7.28
CA ASN A 308 4.44 5.52 7.40
C ASN A 308 3.74 6.85 7.08
N GLN A 309 4.28 7.96 7.61
CA GLN A 309 3.81 9.32 7.37
C GLN A 309 4.88 10.15 6.65
N PHE A 310 4.51 10.79 5.54
CA PHE A 310 5.40 11.63 4.73
C PHE A 310 4.83 13.05 4.61
N LEU A 311 5.46 14.03 5.26
CA LEU A 311 4.91 15.37 5.40
C LEU A 311 5.84 16.40 4.74
N GLY A 312 5.41 17.05 3.67
CA GLY A 312 6.22 18.09 3.02
C GLY A 312 7.52 17.57 2.39
N CYS A 313 7.55 16.31 1.95
CA CYS A 313 8.68 15.72 1.26
C CYS A 313 8.70 16.11 -0.23
N GLY A 314 9.80 15.83 -0.92
CA GLY A 314 9.85 15.85 -2.38
C GLY A 314 8.98 14.72 -2.92
N ASN A 315 9.58 13.57 -3.20
CA ASN A 315 8.81 12.32 -3.37
C ASN A 315 8.56 11.68 -2.01
N ALA A 316 7.34 11.25 -1.68
CA ALA A 316 7.15 10.52 -0.42
C ALA A 316 7.85 9.16 -0.44
N ILE A 317 7.54 8.33 -1.44
CA ILE A 317 8.12 7.01 -1.62
C ILE A 317 8.58 6.87 -3.07
N GLU A 318 9.77 6.34 -3.28
CA GLU A 318 10.31 6.00 -4.59
C GLU A 318 10.77 4.53 -4.59
N VAL A 319 10.29 3.74 -5.55
CA VAL A 319 10.61 2.31 -5.69
C VAL A 319 11.13 2.06 -7.11
N LEU A 320 12.40 1.69 -7.25
CA LEU A 320 13.11 1.52 -8.51
C LEU A 320 13.75 0.12 -8.59
N GLY A 321 13.48 -0.65 -9.66
CA GLY A 321 14.14 -1.94 -9.91
C GLY A 321 13.83 -3.04 -8.88
N THR A 322 12.62 -3.06 -8.31
CA THR A 322 12.23 -4.00 -7.24
C THR A 322 11.21 -5.03 -7.72
N HIS A 323 11.12 -6.16 -7.01
CA HIS A 323 10.07 -7.16 -7.22
C HIS A 323 9.29 -7.36 -5.91
N ASP A 324 7.99 -7.66 -6.00
CA ASP A 324 7.18 -8.06 -4.83
C ASP A 324 7.23 -7.05 -3.66
N VAL A 325 7.05 -5.76 -3.97
CA VAL A 325 6.98 -4.69 -2.96
C VAL A 325 5.52 -4.37 -2.64
N VAL A 326 5.20 -4.28 -1.35
CA VAL A 326 3.87 -3.88 -0.86
C VAL A 326 3.96 -2.55 -0.11
N LEU A 327 3.30 -1.52 -0.62
CA LEU A 327 3.12 -0.22 0.00
C LEU A 327 1.70 -0.16 0.57
N GLU A 328 1.54 -0.26 1.89
CA GLU A 328 0.22 -0.39 2.53
C GLU A 328 -0.05 0.67 3.61
N GLY A 329 -1.19 1.36 3.55
CA GLY A 329 -1.64 2.19 4.68
C GLY A 329 -0.75 3.38 4.99
N ASN A 330 0.09 3.83 4.05
CA ASN A 330 0.94 5.00 4.24
C ASN A 330 0.12 6.27 4.01
N THR A 331 0.52 7.35 4.69
CA THR A 331 -0.12 8.65 4.57
C THR A 331 0.90 9.70 4.15
N GLY A 332 0.46 10.70 3.39
CA GLY A 332 1.30 11.86 3.14
C GLY A 332 0.52 13.13 2.84
N LEU A 333 1.09 14.25 3.24
CA LEU A 333 0.49 15.57 3.06
C LEU A 333 1.55 16.56 2.58
N ASP A 334 1.15 17.46 1.69
CA ASP A 334 1.96 18.54 1.15
C ASP A 334 3.26 18.09 0.46
N ASN A 335 3.31 16.85 -0.04
CA ASN A 335 4.47 16.36 -0.78
C ASN A 335 4.46 16.92 -2.21
N THR A 336 5.64 17.13 -2.80
CA THR A 336 5.76 17.50 -4.23
C THR A 336 5.28 16.35 -5.12
N HIS A 337 5.57 15.11 -4.74
CA HIS A 337 5.07 13.89 -5.38
C HIS A 337 4.61 12.91 -4.29
N GLY A 338 3.55 12.15 -4.58
CA GLY A 338 3.09 11.08 -3.69
C GLY A 338 4.05 9.88 -3.75
N ILE A 339 3.65 8.84 -4.46
CA ILE A 339 4.39 7.61 -4.63
C ILE A 339 4.93 7.56 -6.06
N ILE A 340 6.21 7.23 -6.19
CA ILE A 340 6.86 6.94 -7.47
C ILE A 340 7.26 5.48 -7.47
N VAL A 341 6.76 4.73 -8.46
CA VAL A 341 7.16 3.36 -8.76
C VAL A 341 7.88 3.38 -10.11
N ALA A 342 9.04 4.03 -10.18
CA ALA A 342 9.69 4.25 -11.46
C ALA A 342 10.57 3.06 -11.87
N GLY A 343 10.14 2.33 -12.87
CA GLY A 343 11.00 1.42 -13.64
C GLY A 343 11.87 2.18 -14.64
N ALA A 344 12.49 3.31 -14.27
CA ALA A 344 13.06 4.27 -15.22
C ALA A 344 13.97 3.61 -16.29
N TRP A 345 14.63 2.50 -15.93
CA TRP A 345 15.33 1.60 -16.86
C TRP A 345 15.27 0.12 -16.46
N TYR A 346 14.75 -0.18 -15.27
CA TYR A 346 14.75 -1.50 -14.63
C TYR A 346 13.32 -1.74 -14.15
N GLY A 347 12.58 -2.61 -14.86
CA GLY A 347 11.16 -2.83 -14.60
C GLY A 347 10.88 -3.17 -13.13
N ALA A 348 9.78 -2.64 -12.59
CA ALA A 348 9.26 -3.04 -11.29
C ALA A 348 8.16 -4.09 -11.48
N ASP A 349 8.28 -5.23 -10.82
CA ASP A 349 7.40 -6.38 -11.04
C ASP A 349 6.60 -6.67 -9.76
N ARG A 350 5.29 -6.87 -9.89
CA ARG A 350 4.36 -7.20 -8.80
C ARG A 350 4.35 -6.20 -7.63
N VAL A 351 4.45 -4.90 -7.93
CA VAL A 351 4.32 -3.85 -6.91
C VAL A 351 2.85 -3.65 -6.54
N LYS A 352 2.54 -3.66 -5.24
CA LYS A 352 1.19 -3.44 -4.71
C LYS A 352 1.14 -2.13 -3.92
N ILE A 353 0.20 -1.26 -4.24
CA ILE A 353 -0.06 0.02 -3.57
C ILE A 353 -1.48 -0.05 -3.01
N LEU A 354 -1.59 -0.30 -1.70
CA LEU A 354 -2.83 -0.68 -1.03
C LEU A 354 -3.22 0.32 0.07
N ASN A 355 -4.44 0.85 0.03
CA ASN A 355 -5.03 1.63 1.14
C ASN A 355 -4.19 2.83 1.62
N ASN A 356 -3.46 3.49 0.73
CA ASN A 356 -2.65 4.67 1.05
C ASN A 356 -3.48 5.97 0.89
N ASP A 357 -3.10 7.03 1.60
CA ASP A 357 -3.75 8.35 1.54
C ASP A 357 -2.71 9.47 1.31
N PHE A 358 -2.66 10.03 0.10
CA PHE A 358 -1.67 11.04 -0.27
C PHE A 358 -2.30 12.31 -0.81
N GLY A 359 -2.01 13.43 -0.14
CA GLY A 359 -2.21 14.79 -0.65
C GLY A 359 -0.94 15.32 -1.30
N VAL A 360 -1.01 15.69 -2.58
CA VAL A 360 0.10 16.29 -3.34
C VAL A 360 -0.09 17.81 -3.38
N ALA A 361 0.88 18.56 -2.88
CA ALA A 361 0.79 20.01 -2.81
C ALA A 361 0.96 20.66 -4.18
N GLY A 362 -0.10 21.27 -4.72
CA GLY A 362 -0.04 22.03 -5.98
C GLY A 362 0.63 23.41 -5.89
N LEU A 363 1.48 23.68 -4.88
CA LEU A 363 1.77 25.05 -4.42
C LEU A 363 3.23 25.53 -4.57
N TYR A 364 4.17 24.73 -5.06
CA TYR A 364 5.54 25.21 -5.27
C TYR A 364 5.80 25.54 -6.74
N GLY A 365 5.54 26.81 -7.09
CA GLY A 365 5.72 27.38 -8.42
C GLY A 365 7.11 27.13 -9.00
N GLY A 366 7.23 26.10 -9.84
CA GLY A 366 8.52 25.69 -10.37
C GLY A 366 8.52 24.55 -11.40
N GLY A 367 7.42 24.30 -12.11
CA GLY A 367 7.45 23.54 -13.38
C GLY A 367 7.78 22.04 -13.31
N THR A 368 7.73 21.41 -12.14
CA THR A 368 7.83 19.94 -12.05
C THR A 368 6.46 19.29 -12.20
N VAL A 369 6.43 18.16 -12.88
CA VAL A 369 5.22 17.40 -13.14
C VAL A 369 4.94 16.53 -11.92
N GLU A 370 3.84 16.78 -11.20
CA GLU A 370 3.54 16.14 -9.90
C GLU A 370 2.45 15.08 -10.04
N TYR A 371 2.78 13.83 -9.68
CA TYR A 371 1.87 12.69 -9.72
C TYR A 371 1.63 12.12 -8.31
N ALA A 372 0.47 11.51 -8.08
CA ALA A 372 0.25 10.71 -6.88
C ALA A 372 0.84 9.29 -7.02
N VAL A 373 0.72 8.68 -8.19
CA VAL A 373 1.41 7.44 -8.56
C VAL A 373 2.00 7.57 -9.96
N TRP A 374 3.29 7.29 -10.11
CA TRP A 374 3.91 7.11 -11.42
C TRP A 374 4.56 5.73 -11.52
N ALA A 375 4.04 4.85 -12.39
CA ALA A 375 4.70 3.60 -12.76
C ALA A 375 5.39 3.74 -14.12
N GLY A 376 6.73 3.65 -14.11
CA GLY A 376 7.56 3.79 -15.30
C GLY A 376 7.51 2.59 -16.25
N HIS A 377 8.38 2.60 -17.27
CA HIS A 377 8.42 1.58 -18.32
C HIS A 377 8.61 0.15 -17.80
N ASN A 378 7.93 -0.80 -18.46
CA ASN A 378 8.07 -2.24 -18.23
C ASN A 378 7.74 -2.67 -16.79
N CYS A 379 6.74 -2.04 -16.17
CA CYS A 379 6.19 -2.56 -14.93
C CYS A 379 5.15 -3.64 -15.23
N THR A 380 5.25 -4.80 -14.58
CA THR A 380 4.31 -5.92 -14.76
C THR A 380 3.60 -6.22 -13.45
N GLY A 381 2.31 -6.52 -13.49
CA GLY A 381 1.55 -6.96 -12.31
C GLY A 381 1.40 -5.89 -11.23
N VAL A 382 1.39 -4.61 -11.61
CA VAL A 382 1.19 -3.50 -10.66
C VAL A 382 -0.27 -3.48 -10.19
N VAL A 383 -0.48 -3.52 -8.86
CA VAL A 383 -1.82 -3.44 -8.26
C VAL A 383 -1.94 -2.15 -7.45
N ILE A 384 -2.93 -1.32 -7.77
CA ILE A 384 -3.22 -0.06 -7.07
C ILE A 384 -4.66 -0.15 -6.57
N GLU A 385 -4.83 -0.34 -5.26
CA GLU A 385 -6.14 -0.65 -4.67
C GLU A 385 -6.46 0.14 -3.39
N GLY A 386 -7.69 0.65 -3.30
CA GLY A 386 -8.23 1.24 -2.06
C GLY A 386 -7.56 2.54 -1.63
N ASN A 387 -6.81 3.21 -2.51
CA ASN A 387 -6.06 4.42 -2.16
C ASN A 387 -6.89 5.69 -2.30
N THR A 388 -6.53 6.73 -1.56
CA THR A 388 -7.04 8.10 -1.70
C THR A 388 -5.92 9.02 -2.15
N PHE A 389 -6.13 9.73 -3.26
CA PHE A 389 -5.17 10.65 -3.85
C PHE A 389 -5.83 12.00 -4.08
N THR A 390 -5.23 13.08 -3.58
CA THR A 390 -5.82 14.42 -3.69
C THR A 390 -4.79 15.47 -4.11
N GLY A 391 -5.19 16.35 -5.03
CA GLY A 391 -4.37 17.46 -5.51
C GLY A 391 -3.17 17.04 -6.36
N GLY A 392 -2.58 17.98 -7.09
CA GLY A 392 -1.35 17.77 -7.87
C GLY A 392 -1.39 18.49 -9.22
N THR A 393 -0.21 18.88 -9.71
CA THR A 393 -0.10 19.61 -10.99
C THR A 393 -0.13 18.74 -12.24
N SER A 394 -0.17 17.40 -12.11
CA SER A 394 -0.23 16.47 -13.24
C SER A 394 -1.34 15.42 -13.09
N HIS A 395 -1.05 14.12 -13.24
CA HIS A 395 -2.00 13.02 -13.15
C HIS A 395 -2.10 12.43 -11.74
N GLY A 396 -3.25 11.86 -11.38
CA GLY A 396 -3.40 11.04 -10.17
C GLY A 396 -2.53 9.80 -10.25
N ILE A 397 -2.87 8.90 -11.17
CA ILE A 397 -2.12 7.67 -11.47
C ILE A 397 -1.66 7.74 -12.92
N GLN A 398 -0.37 7.55 -13.16
CA GLN A 398 0.20 7.42 -14.51
C GLN A 398 0.95 6.10 -14.64
N LEU A 399 0.59 5.28 -15.62
CA LEU A 399 1.30 4.05 -15.95
C LEU A 399 1.82 4.09 -17.40
N HIS A 400 3.12 3.90 -17.55
CA HIS A 400 3.82 3.94 -18.85
C HIS A 400 4.35 2.56 -19.23
N GLY A 401 3.90 1.99 -20.35
CA GLY A 401 4.40 0.69 -20.85
C GLY A 401 4.26 -0.44 -19.83
N HIS A 402 3.07 -0.58 -19.24
CA HIS A 402 2.76 -1.45 -18.11
C HIS A 402 1.96 -2.67 -18.53
N GLU A 403 2.27 -3.87 -18.03
CA GLU A 403 1.56 -5.11 -18.33
C GLU A 403 0.81 -5.63 -17.09
N GLU A 404 -0.36 -6.25 -17.26
CA GLU A 404 -1.14 -6.88 -16.18
C GLU A 404 -1.46 -5.93 -15.00
N ALA A 405 -1.67 -4.64 -15.27
CA ALA A 405 -1.97 -3.68 -14.20
C ALA A 405 -3.43 -3.77 -13.73
N VAL A 406 -3.64 -3.63 -12.42
CA VAL A 406 -4.97 -3.60 -11.79
C VAL A 406 -5.11 -2.33 -10.96
N ILE A 407 -6.01 -1.44 -11.36
CA ILE A 407 -6.33 -0.20 -10.65
C ILE A 407 -7.78 -0.28 -10.17
N ARG A 408 -8.01 -0.44 -8.85
CA ARG A 408 -9.37 -0.63 -8.33
C ARG A 408 -9.72 0.03 -7.00
N GLY A 409 -10.96 0.47 -6.85
CA GLY A 409 -11.44 0.97 -5.56
C GLY A 409 -10.74 2.24 -5.06
N ASN A 410 -10.07 3.01 -5.94
CA ASN A 410 -9.34 4.22 -5.54
C ASN A 410 -10.25 5.46 -5.60
N THR A 411 -9.97 6.44 -4.74
CA THR A 411 -10.55 7.80 -4.80
C THR A 411 -9.46 8.78 -5.26
N ILE A 412 -9.71 9.52 -6.35
CA ILE A 412 -8.73 10.42 -6.98
C ILE A 412 -9.39 11.78 -7.22
N GLU A 413 -8.83 12.86 -6.66
CA GLU A 413 -9.49 14.16 -6.66
C GLU A 413 -8.57 15.33 -7.04
N ASN A 414 -9.10 16.27 -7.83
CA ASN A 414 -8.55 17.61 -8.05
C ASN A 414 -7.12 17.66 -8.65
N PHE A 415 -6.83 16.81 -9.63
CA PHE A 415 -5.57 16.84 -10.39
C PHE A 415 -5.66 17.80 -11.59
N ASN A 416 -4.57 18.50 -11.93
CA ASN A 416 -4.57 19.45 -13.06
C ASN A 416 -4.58 18.78 -14.44
N LEU A 417 -4.27 17.48 -14.54
CA LEU A 417 -4.43 16.72 -15.78
C LEU A 417 -5.45 15.60 -15.56
N HIS A 418 -5.02 14.34 -15.53
CA HIS A 418 -5.93 13.19 -15.56
C HIS A 418 -6.02 12.51 -14.21
N GLY A 419 -7.16 11.89 -13.90
CA GLY A 419 -7.23 11.04 -12.71
C GLY A 419 -6.37 9.78 -12.88
N VAL A 420 -6.60 9.04 -13.95
CA VAL A 420 -5.79 7.88 -14.38
C VAL A 420 -5.34 8.12 -15.82
N TYR A 421 -4.05 7.93 -16.09
CA TYR A 421 -3.45 8.03 -17.42
C TYR A 421 -2.65 6.77 -17.76
N LEU A 422 -3.07 6.06 -18.81
CA LEU A 422 -2.44 4.84 -19.30
C LEU A 422 -1.82 5.11 -20.67
N GLU A 423 -0.51 4.90 -20.81
CA GLU A 423 0.19 5.19 -22.06
C GLU A 423 1.10 4.01 -22.47
N ASN A 424 1.13 3.70 -23.78
CA ASN A 424 1.98 2.63 -24.32
C ASN A 424 2.93 3.08 -25.43
N TYR A 425 3.89 3.95 -25.11
CA TYR A 425 4.87 4.39 -26.11
C TYR A 425 5.78 3.25 -26.65
N PHE A 426 5.95 2.14 -25.93
CA PHE A 426 7.00 1.14 -26.20
C PHE A 426 6.53 -0.21 -26.78
N GLY A 427 5.23 -0.38 -27.06
CA GLY A 427 4.75 -1.53 -27.84
C GLY A 427 4.71 -2.87 -27.09
N GLY A 428 4.45 -2.85 -25.77
CA GLY A 428 4.23 -4.06 -24.96
C GLY A 428 2.75 -4.53 -24.93
N PRO A 429 2.48 -5.79 -24.53
CA PRO A 429 1.14 -6.38 -24.39
C PRO A 429 0.43 -5.91 -23.10
N HIS A 430 -0.80 -5.37 -23.14
CA HIS A 430 -1.34 -4.70 -21.93
C HIS A 430 -2.73 -5.13 -21.47
N ASP A 431 -2.79 -6.20 -20.70
CA ASP A 431 -4.00 -6.63 -19.99
C ASP A 431 -4.25 -5.78 -18.74
N THR A 432 -4.75 -4.55 -18.92
CA THR A 432 -5.01 -3.60 -17.81
C THR A 432 -6.48 -3.53 -17.42
N LEU A 433 -6.76 -3.67 -16.13
CA LEU A 433 -8.08 -3.53 -15.54
C LEU A 433 -8.16 -2.27 -14.68
N VAL A 434 -9.06 -1.35 -15.03
CA VAL A 434 -9.39 -0.16 -14.23
C VAL A 434 -10.85 -0.26 -13.77
N THR A 435 -11.09 -0.56 -12.50
CA THR A 435 -12.46 -0.81 -12.03
C THR A 435 -12.83 -0.30 -10.64
N GLY A 436 -14.06 0.19 -10.45
CA GLY A 436 -14.54 0.59 -9.13
C GLY A 436 -13.87 1.85 -8.58
N ASN A 437 -13.26 2.69 -9.43
CA ASN A 437 -12.59 3.93 -8.98
C ASN A 437 -13.56 5.11 -8.97
N ARG A 438 -13.37 6.05 -8.04
CA ARG A 438 -14.07 7.33 -7.97
C ARG A 438 -13.11 8.47 -8.28
N ILE A 439 -13.36 9.21 -9.35
CA ILE A 439 -12.45 10.23 -9.87
C ILE A 439 -13.20 11.56 -10.04
N LEU A 440 -12.78 12.58 -9.29
CA LEU A 440 -13.52 13.81 -9.09
C LEU A 440 -12.69 15.06 -9.44
N GLY A 441 -13.26 15.99 -10.20
CA GLY A 441 -12.72 17.35 -10.32
C GLY A 441 -11.34 17.49 -10.96
N CYS A 442 -10.88 16.52 -11.76
CA CYS A 442 -9.61 16.63 -12.48
C CYS A 442 -9.78 17.54 -13.71
N GLN A 443 -8.85 18.45 -14.00
CA GLN A 443 -9.04 19.44 -15.08
C GLN A 443 -9.00 18.81 -16.49
N GLY A 444 -8.29 17.69 -16.66
CA GLY A 444 -8.32 16.83 -17.84
C GLY A 444 -9.29 15.65 -17.67
N SER A 445 -9.10 14.57 -18.41
CA SER A 445 -9.92 13.35 -18.34
C SER A 445 -9.90 12.67 -16.96
N GLY A 446 -11.03 12.11 -16.51
CA GLY A 446 -11.06 11.23 -15.34
C GLY A 446 -10.19 10.00 -15.56
N ILE A 447 -10.40 9.30 -16.67
CA ILE A 447 -9.50 8.25 -17.17
C ILE A 447 -9.10 8.58 -18.61
N GLU A 448 -7.82 8.52 -18.92
CA GLU A 448 -7.32 8.60 -20.28
C GLU A 448 -6.41 7.42 -20.61
N ILE A 449 -6.65 6.84 -21.79
CA ILE A 449 -5.83 5.77 -22.36
C ILE A 449 -5.29 6.24 -23.70
N GLU A 450 -3.99 6.09 -23.93
CA GLU A 450 -3.32 6.67 -25.09
C GLU A 450 -2.28 5.74 -25.74
N ASN A 451 -1.89 6.06 -26.98
CA ASN A 451 -0.69 5.60 -27.67
C ASN A 451 -0.60 4.08 -27.84
N GLY A 452 -1.64 3.42 -28.35
CA GLY A 452 -1.58 1.99 -28.65
C GLY A 452 -1.68 1.09 -27.42
N SER A 453 -2.18 1.62 -26.30
CA SER A 453 -2.70 0.78 -25.20
C SER A 453 -3.78 -0.15 -25.76
N HIS A 454 -3.79 -1.42 -25.35
CA HIS A 454 -4.69 -2.42 -25.93
C HIS A 454 -5.04 -3.53 -24.96
N ARG A 455 -6.25 -4.12 -25.05
CA ARG A 455 -6.82 -5.04 -24.05
C ARG A 455 -7.06 -4.39 -22.68
N VAL A 456 -7.44 -3.11 -22.72
CA VAL A 456 -7.80 -2.35 -21.52
C VAL A 456 -9.28 -2.54 -21.21
N VAL A 457 -9.60 -2.88 -19.95
CA VAL A 457 -10.97 -2.98 -19.44
C VAL A 457 -11.21 -1.86 -18.44
N LEU A 458 -12.11 -0.94 -18.78
CA LEU A 458 -12.57 0.15 -17.92
C LEU A 458 -13.99 -0.16 -17.45
N SER A 459 -14.18 -0.49 -16.17
CA SER A 459 -15.51 -0.84 -15.68
C SER A 459 -15.90 -0.36 -14.30
N ARG A 460 -17.16 0.00 -14.07
CA ARG A 460 -17.66 0.38 -12.74
C ARG A 460 -16.92 1.59 -12.14
N ASN A 461 -16.44 2.52 -12.97
CA ASN A 461 -15.81 3.75 -12.49
C ASN A 461 -16.84 4.89 -12.40
N TRP A 462 -16.71 5.72 -11.36
CA TRP A 462 -17.48 6.95 -11.16
C TRP A 462 -16.61 8.17 -11.49
N LEU A 463 -17.02 8.96 -12.47
CA LEU A 463 -16.22 10.02 -13.07
C LEU A 463 -17.05 11.31 -13.08
N GLU A 464 -16.72 12.24 -12.19
CA GLU A 464 -17.54 13.43 -11.95
C GLU A 464 -16.73 14.73 -11.98
N GLY A 465 -17.25 15.74 -12.68
CA GLY A 465 -16.66 17.08 -12.65
C GLY A 465 -15.27 17.19 -13.30
N ASN A 466 -14.88 16.22 -14.13
CA ASN A 466 -13.59 16.21 -14.80
C ASN A 466 -13.64 16.99 -16.13
N GLY A 467 -12.51 17.22 -16.78
CA GLY A 467 -12.45 17.72 -18.16
C GLY A 467 -13.15 16.81 -19.16
N GLN A 468 -12.92 15.50 -19.09
CA GLN A 468 -13.66 14.45 -19.79
C GLN A 468 -13.95 13.34 -18.79
N GLY A 469 -15.00 12.54 -18.94
CA GLY A 469 -15.17 11.35 -18.10
C GLY A 469 -14.09 10.31 -18.44
N ILE A 470 -14.19 9.71 -19.63
CA ILE A 470 -13.19 8.80 -20.20
C ILE A 470 -12.73 9.32 -21.56
N GLN A 471 -11.43 9.29 -21.81
CA GLN A 471 -10.82 9.55 -23.11
C GLN A 471 -10.03 8.33 -23.60
N ASP A 472 -10.38 7.83 -24.78
CA ASP A 472 -9.65 6.78 -25.49
C ASP A 472 -8.98 7.39 -26.72
N HIS A 473 -7.64 7.41 -26.75
CA HIS A 473 -6.84 8.04 -27.81
C HIS A 473 -5.87 7.05 -28.47
N HIS A 474 -6.18 6.62 -29.70
CA HIS A 474 -5.37 5.64 -30.45
C HIS A 474 -5.18 4.28 -29.74
N CYS A 475 -6.19 3.78 -29.04
CA CYS A 475 -6.15 2.45 -28.42
C CYS A 475 -6.86 1.35 -29.24
N TRP A 476 -6.61 0.09 -28.86
CA TRP A 476 -7.14 -1.12 -29.50
C TRP A 476 -7.81 -2.04 -28.48
N ASP A 477 -8.73 -2.92 -28.89
CA ASP A 477 -9.31 -3.95 -28.01
C ASP A 477 -9.77 -3.42 -26.62
N THR A 478 -10.30 -2.19 -26.57
CA THR A 478 -10.72 -1.55 -25.32
C THR A 478 -12.19 -1.88 -25.04
N GLN A 479 -12.45 -2.28 -23.79
CA GLN A 479 -13.79 -2.54 -23.28
C GLN A 479 -14.14 -1.48 -22.23
N ILE A 480 -15.23 -0.74 -22.44
CA ILE A 480 -15.69 0.30 -21.53
C ILE A 480 -17.13 -0.02 -21.14
N HIS A 481 -17.36 -0.45 -19.90
CA HIS A 481 -18.70 -0.85 -19.48
C HIS A 481 -19.03 -0.56 -18.03
N ASP A 482 -20.32 -0.37 -17.71
CA ASP A 482 -20.78 -0.12 -16.34
C ASP A 482 -20.21 1.16 -15.69
N ASN A 483 -19.74 2.15 -16.45
CA ASN A 483 -19.18 3.39 -15.89
C ASN A 483 -20.25 4.50 -15.77
N VAL A 484 -20.09 5.37 -14.78
CA VAL A 484 -20.87 6.59 -14.61
C VAL A 484 -19.98 7.80 -14.89
N ALA A 485 -20.30 8.57 -15.93
CA ALA A 485 -19.58 9.78 -16.33
C ALA A 485 -20.53 10.98 -16.36
N VAL A 486 -20.46 11.80 -15.31
CA VAL A 486 -21.46 12.85 -15.04
C VAL A 486 -20.83 14.20 -14.76
N LEU A 487 -21.52 15.28 -15.12
CA LEU A 487 -21.12 16.66 -14.78
C LEU A 487 -19.69 17.03 -15.25
N ASN A 488 -19.10 16.30 -16.20
CA ASN A 488 -17.78 16.61 -16.73
C ASN A 488 -17.87 17.86 -17.62
N ALA A 489 -16.84 18.71 -17.64
CA ALA A 489 -16.82 19.95 -18.42
C ALA A 489 -16.89 19.71 -19.93
N GLY A 490 -16.32 18.60 -20.40
CA GLY A 490 -16.35 18.11 -21.78
C GLY A 490 -17.32 16.94 -21.94
N HIS A 491 -16.89 15.89 -22.63
CA HIS A 491 -17.70 14.72 -22.92
C HIS A 491 -17.73 13.74 -21.74
N GLY A 492 -18.81 12.93 -21.67
CA GLY A 492 -18.84 11.77 -20.77
C GLY A 492 -17.81 10.73 -21.21
N ILE A 493 -17.87 10.29 -22.46
CA ILE A 493 -16.88 9.42 -23.10
C ILE A 493 -16.44 10.03 -24.42
N TRP A 494 -15.13 10.12 -24.66
CA TRP A 494 -14.54 10.59 -25.90
C TRP A 494 -13.60 9.54 -26.51
N LEU A 495 -14.02 8.99 -27.65
CA LEU A 495 -13.25 8.03 -28.45
C LEU A 495 -12.53 8.79 -29.55
N ASN A 496 -11.35 9.32 -29.23
CA ASN A 496 -10.56 10.10 -30.15
C ASN A 496 -9.63 9.20 -30.98
N HIS A 497 -9.92 9.04 -32.26
CA HIS A 497 -9.09 8.22 -33.16
C HIS A 497 -8.82 6.80 -32.62
N ALA A 498 -9.76 6.19 -31.91
CA ALA A 498 -9.64 4.76 -31.61
C ALA A 498 -9.66 4.00 -32.96
N ILE A 499 -8.50 3.45 -33.35
CA ILE A 499 -8.32 2.74 -34.62
C ILE A 499 -8.32 1.27 -34.25
N ASP A 500 -9.47 0.63 -34.07
CA ASP A 500 -9.47 -0.81 -33.87
C ASP A 500 -9.59 -1.54 -35.23
N PRO A 501 -8.47 -2.07 -35.78
CA PRO A 501 -8.53 -2.85 -37.02
C PRO A 501 -9.22 -4.21 -36.83
N ALA A 502 -9.33 -4.71 -35.59
CA ALA A 502 -9.96 -5.99 -35.26
C ALA A 502 -11.48 -5.84 -34.98
N GLY A 503 -11.94 -4.64 -34.62
CA GLY A 503 -13.36 -4.34 -34.39
C GLY A 503 -13.89 -4.82 -33.04
N ASN A 504 -13.03 -4.90 -32.02
CA ASN A 504 -13.34 -5.37 -30.67
C ASN A 504 -13.65 -4.25 -29.68
N LEU A 505 -13.87 -3.02 -30.13
CA LEU A 505 -14.31 -1.93 -29.25
C LEU A 505 -15.73 -2.17 -28.76
N VAL A 506 -15.89 -2.42 -27.45
CA VAL A 506 -17.17 -2.70 -26.81
C VAL A 506 -17.47 -1.62 -25.77
N PHE A 507 -18.59 -0.90 -25.97
CA PHE A 507 -19.08 0.14 -25.07
C PHE A 507 -20.48 -0.24 -24.60
N THR A 508 -20.62 -0.75 -23.38
CA THR A 508 -21.93 -1.23 -22.92
C THR A 508 -22.30 -0.75 -21.53
N HIS A 509 -23.57 -0.46 -21.32
CA HIS A 509 -24.07 -0.18 -19.97
C HIS A 509 -23.40 1.00 -19.25
N ASN A 510 -22.99 2.03 -19.99
CA ASN A 510 -22.45 3.27 -19.39
C ASN A 510 -23.56 4.31 -19.20
N THR A 511 -23.49 5.09 -18.12
CA THR A 511 -24.35 6.26 -17.89
C THR A 511 -23.53 7.52 -18.06
N CYS A 512 -23.82 8.30 -19.11
CA CYS A 512 -23.19 9.58 -19.42
C CYS A 512 -24.24 10.69 -19.38
N MET A 513 -24.30 11.45 -18.27
CA MET A 513 -25.36 12.43 -18.05
C MET A 513 -24.85 13.81 -17.65
N ASP A 514 -25.56 14.85 -18.07
CA ASP A 514 -25.34 16.24 -17.65
C ASP A 514 -23.90 16.75 -17.88
N ASN A 515 -23.20 16.22 -18.88
CA ASN A 515 -21.85 16.68 -19.23
C ASN A 515 -21.91 17.96 -20.08
N GLY A 516 -20.89 18.80 -19.98
CA GLY A 516 -20.78 20.09 -20.68
C GLY A 516 -20.58 19.98 -22.20
N GLY A 517 -20.14 18.81 -22.66
CA GLY A 517 -20.03 18.41 -24.06
C GLY A 517 -21.06 17.34 -24.42
N ASN A 518 -20.62 16.26 -25.06
CA ASN A 518 -21.48 15.17 -25.52
C ASN A 518 -21.52 14.04 -24.50
N GLY A 519 -22.59 13.24 -24.47
CA GLY A 519 -22.58 12.02 -23.65
C GLY A 519 -21.51 11.05 -24.16
N LEU A 520 -21.56 10.74 -25.46
CA LEU A 520 -20.54 10.01 -26.20
C LEU A 520 -20.10 10.80 -27.44
N GLN A 521 -18.81 11.08 -27.55
CA GLN A 521 -18.18 11.58 -28.77
C GLN A 521 -17.29 10.50 -29.36
N SER A 522 -17.45 10.22 -30.64
CA SER A 522 -16.53 9.34 -31.38
C SER A 522 -15.92 10.05 -32.56
N SER A 523 -14.64 9.82 -32.82
CA SER A 523 -14.00 10.08 -34.11
C SER A 523 -13.43 8.79 -34.70
N ILE A 524 -14.00 7.64 -34.33
CA ILE A 524 -13.60 6.32 -34.82
C ILE A 524 -13.63 6.32 -36.35
N GLN A 525 -12.47 6.03 -36.94
CA GLN A 525 -12.28 5.92 -38.38
C GLN A 525 -12.38 4.46 -38.88
N SER A 526 -12.67 3.50 -38.00
CA SER A 526 -12.61 2.07 -38.32
C SER A 526 -13.81 1.61 -39.15
N THR A 527 -13.54 0.74 -40.12
CA THR A 527 -14.53 0.07 -40.97
C THR A 527 -15.17 -1.15 -40.28
N ALA A 528 -14.63 -1.60 -39.15
CA ALA A 528 -15.07 -2.81 -38.44
C ALA A 528 -16.22 -2.55 -37.44
N GLY A 529 -16.43 -1.28 -37.06
CA GLY A 529 -17.54 -0.80 -36.26
C GLY A 529 -17.38 -1.05 -34.75
N ALA A 530 -17.61 -0.02 -33.95
CA ALA A 530 -17.73 -0.17 -32.49
C ALA A 530 -19.10 -0.76 -32.13
N TYR A 531 -19.13 -1.59 -31.10
CA TYR A 531 -20.37 -2.10 -30.51
C TYR A 531 -20.77 -1.22 -29.33
N ILE A 532 -21.77 -0.35 -29.52
CA ILE A 532 -22.28 0.53 -28.48
C ILE A 532 -23.69 0.07 -28.11
N ALA A 533 -23.91 -0.36 -26.87
CA ALA A 533 -25.22 -0.86 -26.47
C ALA A 533 -25.60 -0.59 -25.02
N SER A 534 -26.90 -0.66 -24.72
CA SER A 534 -27.41 -0.61 -23.34
C SER A 534 -26.98 0.63 -22.56
N GLY A 535 -26.65 1.76 -23.20
CA GLY A 535 -26.16 2.96 -22.51
C GLY A 535 -27.26 3.98 -22.20
N ILE A 536 -27.01 4.87 -21.24
CA ILE A 536 -27.80 6.09 -21.03
C ILE A 536 -26.92 7.28 -21.39
N PHE A 537 -27.34 8.07 -22.37
CA PHE A 537 -26.69 9.32 -22.77
C PHE A 537 -27.74 10.42 -22.74
N PHE A 538 -27.85 11.19 -21.65
CA PHE A 538 -28.99 12.10 -21.49
C PHE A 538 -28.60 13.41 -20.79
N GLY A 539 -29.21 14.52 -21.21
CA GLY A 539 -29.06 15.82 -20.53
C GLY A 539 -27.73 16.51 -20.79
N ASN A 540 -26.93 16.01 -21.74
CA ASN A 540 -25.63 16.60 -22.07
C ASN A 540 -25.82 17.93 -22.85
N ASN A 541 -24.98 18.93 -22.57
CA ASN A 541 -25.09 20.28 -23.16
C ASN A 541 -24.84 20.31 -24.67
N GLY A 542 -24.00 19.41 -25.18
CA GLY A 542 -23.78 19.18 -26.59
C GLY A 542 -24.88 18.32 -27.18
N VAL A 543 -24.50 17.18 -27.74
CA VAL A 543 -25.43 16.14 -28.18
C VAL A 543 -25.21 14.89 -27.37
N ASP A 544 -26.25 14.10 -27.14
CA ASP A 544 -26.10 12.91 -26.32
C ASP A 544 -25.12 11.90 -26.93
N VAL A 545 -25.19 11.70 -28.24
CA VAL A 545 -24.22 10.88 -28.96
C VAL A 545 -23.83 11.54 -30.30
N ALA A 546 -22.53 11.60 -30.58
CA ALA A 546 -21.96 12.18 -31.80
C ALA A 546 -20.85 11.32 -32.42
N GLY A 547 -20.71 11.42 -33.74
CA GLY A 547 -19.58 10.87 -34.50
C GLY A 547 -19.55 9.35 -34.62
N VAL A 548 -20.67 8.71 -34.34
CA VAL A 548 -20.93 7.28 -34.62
C VAL A 548 -22.02 7.18 -35.68
N SER A 549 -21.99 6.12 -36.48
CA SER A 549 -23.05 5.83 -37.45
C SER A 549 -24.24 5.18 -36.76
N ASP A 550 -25.44 5.44 -37.27
CA ASP A 550 -26.70 4.96 -36.69
C ASP A 550 -26.76 3.44 -36.46
N HIS A 551 -26.02 2.66 -37.25
CA HIS A 551 -26.00 1.20 -37.15
C HIS A 551 -25.17 0.65 -35.98
N GLN A 552 -24.47 1.51 -35.23
CA GLN A 552 -23.53 1.11 -34.18
C GLN A 552 -24.09 1.22 -32.75
N ILE A 553 -25.26 1.85 -32.56
CA ILE A 553 -25.87 2.06 -31.24
C ILE A 553 -27.15 1.25 -31.11
N TRP A 554 -27.20 0.31 -30.17
CA TRP A 554 -28.36 -0.54 -29.92
C TRP A 554 -28.86 -0.40 -28.49
N HIS A 555 -30.18 -0.54 -28.28
CA HIS A 555 -30.78 -0.57 -26.94
C HIS A 555 -30.26 0.52 -25.99
N SER A 556 -30.14 1.76 -26.44
CA SER A 556 -29.62 2.87 -25.62
C SER A 556 -30.64 3.99 -25.46
N CYS A 557 -30.59 4.69 -24.33
CA CYS A 557 -31.47 5.81 -24.02
C CYS A 557 -30.79 7.14 -24.32
N THR A 558 -31.47 8.00 -25.08
CA THR A 558 -30.96 9.33 -25.48
C THR A 558 -32.03 10.43 -25.30
N GLY A 559 -31.62 11.68 -25.09
CA GLY A 559 -32.56 12.81 -24.98
C GLY A 559 -32.72 13.59 -26.29
N THR A 560 -31.61 13.79 -27.01
CA THR A 560 -31.50 14.63 -28.20
C THR A 560 -30.75 13.92 -29.32
N ASN A 561 -31.15 14.23 -30.56
CA ASN A 561 -30.73 13.62 -31.83
C ASN A 561 -31.25 12.21 -32.11
N PHE A 562 -31.95 12.15 -33.23
CA PHE A 562 -32.75 11.05 -33.72
C PHE A 562 -31.86 9.97 -34.33
N PHE A 563 -31.66 8.87 -33.61
CA PHE A 563 -31.33 7.60 -34.26
C PHE A 563 -32.60 7.03 -34.88
N PRO A 564 -32.55 6.47 -36.10
CA PRO A 564 -33.73 5.90 -36.73
C PRO A 564 -34.33 4.83 -35.80
N PRO A 565 -35.62 4.95 -35.44
CA PRO A 565 -36.29 4.03 -34.54
C PRO A 565 -36.30 2.64 -35.17
N GLY A 566 -35.54 1.70 -34.61
CA GLY A 566 -35.46 0.36 -35.17
C GLY A 566 -34.56 -0.66 -34.46
N GLN A 567 -33.79 -0.28 -33.43
CA GLN A 567 -32.81 -1.18 -32.77
C GLN A 567 -32.90 -1.13 -31.23
N GLY A 568 -34.11 -0.95 -30.67
CA GLY A 568 -34.33 -0.91 -29.22
C GLY A 568 -33.93 0.40 -28.54
N ASN A 569 -33.45 1.41 -29.28
CA ASN A 569 -33.11 2.71 -28.72
C ASN A 569 -34.34 3.48 -28.22
N ILE A 570 -34.19 4.13 -27.08
CA ILE A 570 -35.24 4.89 -26.39
C ILE A 570 -34.90 6.37 -26.45
N GLN A 571 -35.91 7.19 -26.78
CA GLN A 571 -35.80 8.64 -26.71
C GLN A 571 -36.78 9.21 -25.67
N ALA A 572 -36.41 9.09 -24.40
CA ALA A 572 -37.22 9.51 -23.27
C ALA A 572 -36.32 9.90 -22.09
N ASN A 573 -36.88 10.59 -21.11
CA ASN A 573 -36.17 10.85 -19.87
C ASN A 573 -35.91 9.51 -19.15
N PRO A 574 -34.66 9.18 -18.79
CA PRO A 574 -34.32 7.92 -18.12
C PRO A 574 -34.83 7.84 -16.67
N LEU A 575 -35.42 8.91 -16.11
CA LEU A 575 -35.96 8.97 -14.75
C LEU A 575 -34.97 8.44 -13.71
N VAL A 576 -33.82 9.10 -13.58
CA VAL A 576 -32.79 8.73 -12.61
C VAL A 576 -32.96 9.46 -11.26
N GLN A 577 -32.40 8.88 -10.20
CA GLN A 577 -32.30 9.45 -8.87
C GLN A 577 -31.04 10.34 -8.74
N GLY A 578 -30.80 10.89 -7.54
CA GLY A 578 -29.66 11.79 -7.30
C GLY A 578 -28.27 11.14 -7.44
N ASP A 579 -28.20 9.82 -7.37
CA ASP A 579 -26.99 9.02 -7.60
C ASP A 579 -26.96 8.40 -9.02
N TYR A 580 -27.83 8.85 -9.91
CA TYR A 580 -27.99 8.35 -11.27
C TYR A 580 -28.50 6.90 -11.39
N SER A 581 -28.93 6.27 -10.29
CA SER A 581 -29.67 5.01 -10.33
C SER A 581 -31.07 5.21 -10.93
N LEU A 582 -31.64 4.18 -11.54
CA LEU A 582 -32.98 4.26 -12.13
C LEU A 582 -34.06 4.44 -11.05
N SER A 583 -35.07 5.25 -11.36
CA SER A 583 -36.28 5.38 -10.56
C SER A 583 -37.40 4.49 -11.09
N LEU A 584 -38.35 4.15 -10.23
CA LEU A 584 -39.56 3.42 -10.63
C LEU A 584 -40.26 4.11 -11.81
N GLY A 585 -40.58 3.32 -12.83
CA GLY A 585 -41.25 3.79 -14.05
C GLY A 585 -40.30 4.35 -15.10
N SER A 586 -38.98 4.28 -14.89
CA SER A 586 -38.00 4.58 -15.92
C SER A 586 -38.25 3.73 -17.18
N PRO A 587 -38.18 4.32 -18.38
CA PRO A 587 -38.25 3.57 -19.62
C PRO A 587 -36.99 2.74 -19.87
N CYS A 588 -35.91 2.96 -19.11
CA CYS A 588 -34.65 2.23 -19.25
C CYS A 588 -34.65 0.88 -18.53
N ILE A 589 -35.64 0.64 -17.66
CA ILE A 589 -35.82 -0.63 -16.97
C ILE A 589 -36.20 -1.70 -17.99
N ASP A 590 -35.47 -2.81 -17.98
CA ASP A 590 -35.56 -3.94 -18.90
C ASP A 590 -35.50 -3.49 -20.37
N GLY A 591 -34.76 -2.42 -20.65
CA GLY A 591 -34.63 -1.82 -21.98
C GLY A 591 -33.38 -2.26 -22.75
N GLY A 592 -32.38 -2.82 -22.07
CA GLY A 592 -31.08 -3.18 -22.60
C GLY A 592 -31.08 -4.38 -23.56
N ASN A 593 -29.89 -4.81 -23.97
CA ASN A 593 -29.69 -5.92 -24.89
C ASN A 593 -29.05 -7.15 -24.21
N GLU A 594 -29.73 -8.29 -24.33
CA GLU A 594 -29.30 -9.61 -23.83
C GLU A 594 -28.13 -10.28 -24.57
N THR A 595 -27.46 -9.60 -25.47
CA THR A 595 -26.27 -10.13 -26.16
C THR A 595 -25.00 -9.31 -25.85
N ALA A 596 -25.14 -8.24 -25.07
CA ALA A 596 -24.13 -7.20 -24.87
C ALA A 596 -23.29 -7.34 -23.59
N TRP A 597 -23.49 -8.39 -22.80
CA TRP A 597 -22.97 -8.47 -21.43
C TRP A 597 -21.49 -8.86 -21.39
N LEU A 598 -20.69 -7.97 -20.84
CA LEU A 598 -19.31 -8.25 -20.43
C LEU A 598 -19.19 -8.48 -18.92
N SER A 599 -20.16 -7.99 -18.13
CA SER A 599 -20.17 -8.06 -16.68
C SER A 599 -21.33 -8.90 -16.14
N VAL A 600 -21.07 -9.56 -15.01
CA VAL A 600 -22.08 -10.34 -14.27
C VAL A 600 -22.93 -9.45 -13.35
N ALA A 601 -22.42 -8.26 -13.01
CA ALA A 601 -23.03 -7.33 -12.08
C ALA A 601 -22.80 -5.87 -12.51
N ASP A 602 -23.72 -5.00 -12.13
CA ASP A 602 -23.70 -3.56 -12.36
C ASP A 602 -22.70 -2.83 -11.43
N ILE A 603 -22.71 -1.49 -11.45
CA ILE A 603 -21.83 -0.69 -10.59
C ILE A 603 -22.13 -0.82 -9.09
N ALA A 604 -23.38 -1.13 -8.72
CA ALA A 604 -23.80 -1.39 -7.33
C ALA A 604 -23.58 -2.85 -6.89
N GLY A 605 -23.07 -3.72 -7.78
CA GLY A 605 -22.90 -5.15 -7.52
C GLY A 605 -24.18 -5.98 -7.69
N LYS A 606 -25.26 -5.40 -8.22
CA LYS A 606 -26.51 -6.10 -8.54
C LYS A 606 -26.33 -6.91 -9.84
N PRO A 607 -26.88 -8.13 -9.94
CA PRO A 607 -26.81 -8.91 -11.18
C PRO A 607 -27.42 -8.14 -12.35
N ARG A 608 -26.74 -8.16 -13.50
CA ARG A 608 -27.24 -7.49 -14.71
C ARG A 608 -28.54 -8.10 -15.25
N VAL A 609 -28.65 -9.43 -15.23
CA VAL A 609 -29.76 -10.16 -15.85
C VAL A 609 -30.90 -10.33 -14.83
N GLN A 610 -31.81 -9.37 -14.77
CA GLN A 610 -32.97 -9.36 -13.87
C GLN A 610 -34.26 -8.90 -14.60
N ASP A 611 -35.42 -9.04 -13.95
CA ASP A 611 -36.71 -8.50 -14.43
C ASP A 611 -37.07 -7.33 -13.51
N GLY A 612 -36.59 -6.14 -13.86
CA GLY A 612 -36.67 -4.93 -13.04
C GLY A 612 -38.09 -4.37 -12.89
N HIS A 613 -38.97 -4.56 -13.88
CA HIS A 613 -40.35 -4.05 -13.89
C HIS A 613 -41.43 -5.10 -13.67
N TRP A 614 -41.05 -6.37 -13.45
CA TRP A 614 -41.95 -7.46 -13.12
C TRP A 614 -42.94 -7.69 -14.27
N LEU A 615 -42.44 -7.84 -15.50
CA LEU A 615 -43.26 -8.21 -16.68
C LEU A 615 -42.80 -9.54 -17.34
N GLY A 616 -41.87 -10.25 -16.72
CA GLY A 616 -41.42 -11.59 -17.13
C GLY A 616 -40.36 -11.54 -18.24
N THR A 617 -39.83 -10.35 -18.50
CA THR A 617 -38.73 -10.13 -19.45
C THR A 617 -37.46 -9.96 -18.63
N VAL A 618 -36.48 -10.84 -18.83
CA VAL A 618 -35.23 -10.83 -18.06
C VAL A 618 -34.11 -10.33 -18.97
N VAL A 619 -33.96 -9.01 -19.07
CA VAL A 619 -32.96 -8.34 -19.90
C VAL A 619 -32.27 -7.26 -19.04
N PRO A 620 -31.07 -6.78 -19.40
CA PRO A 620 -30.41 -5.78 -18.56
C PRO A 620 -31.15 -4.46 -18.66
N ASP A 621 -31.01 -3.65 -17.63
CA ASP A 621 -31.37 -2.24 -17.72
C ASP A 621 -30.36 -1.49 -18.61
N MET A 622 -30.80 -0.36 -19.17
CA MET A 622 -29.87 0.57 -19.79
C MET A 622 -29.11 1.35 -18.71
N GLY A 623 -27.82 1.61 -18.94
CA GLY A 623 -26.95 2.40 -18.07
C GLY A 623 -26.18 1.57 -17.05
N ALA A 624 -25.47 2.26 -16.15
CA ALA A 624 -24.54 1.65 -15.20
C ALA A 624 -25.20 0.92 -14.02
N TYR A 625 -26.50 1.16 -13.81
CA TYR A 625 -27.26 0.63 -12.69
C TYR A 625 -28.40 -0.27 -13.16
N GLU A 626 -28.66 -1.27 -12.33
CA GLU A 626 -29.79 -2.18 -12.40
C GLU A 626 -30.84 -1.78 -11.36
N PHE A 627 -32.08 -1.65 -11.81
CA PHE A 627 -33.24 -1.32 -11.01
C PHE A 627 -33.78 -2.57 -10.35
N ASN A 628 -33.74 -2.61 -9.03
CA ASN A 628 -34.36 -3.68 -8.28
C ASN A 628 -35.52 -3.10 -7.48
N GLN A 629 -36.73 -3.62 -7.67
CA GLN A 629 -37.87 -3.31 -6.81
C GLN A 629 -37.86 -4.18 -5.54
N THR A 630 -36.88 -5.07 -5.38
CA THR A 630 -36.76 -5.92 -4.19
C THR A 630 -35.32 -5.90 -3.70
N ASP A 631 -35.00 -5.17 -2.64
CA ASP A 631 -33.68 -5.21 -2.02
C ASP A 631 -33.76 -5.92 -0.65
N LEU A 632 -32.85 -6.85 -0.40
CA LEU A 632 -32.66 -7.55 0.86
C LEU A 632 -31.45 -6.97 1.58
N THR A 633 -31.63 -6.55 2.83
CA THR A 633 -30.55 -6.15 3.72
C THR A 633 -30.54 -7.02 4.96
N VAL A 634 -29.37 -7.48 5.39
CA VAL A 634 -29.20 -8.34 6.55
C VAL A 634 -28.17 -7.72 7.50
N SER A 635 -28.42 -7.79 8.81
CA SER A 635 -27.57 -7.23 9.85
C SER A 635 -27.66 -8.05 11.15
N GLY A 636 -26.64 -7.94 11.99
CA GLY A 636 -26.59 -8.59 13.29
C GLY A 636 -25.27 -9.32 13.52
N PRO A 637 -25.05 -9.84 14.72
CA PRO A 637 -23.91 -10.71 14.98
C PRO A 637 -24.12 -12.03 14.22
N PHE A 638 -23.10 -12.44 13.46
CA PHE A 638 -23.15 -13.65 12.64
C PHE A 638 -22.58 -14.88 13.37
N GLY A 639 -22.64 -14.91 14.70
CA GLY A 639 -22.13 -16.02 15.50
C GLY A 639 -23.09 -17.20 15.61
N ILE A 640 -22.56 -18.35 16.00
CA ILE A 640 -23.35 -19.55 16.26
C ILE A 640 -24.40 -19.28 17.35
N GLY A 641 -25.67 -19.56 17.05
CA GLY A 641 -26.79 -19.36 17.97
C GLY A 641 -27.32 -17.93 18.03
N ASP A 642 -26.71 -16.99 17.28
CA ASP A 642 -27.15 -15.60 17.24
C ASP A 642 -28.44 -15.42 16.43
N MET A 643 -29.12 -14.31 16.70
CA MET A 643 -30.28 -13.85 15.96
C MET A 643 -29.85 -12.75 14.99
N ILE A 644 -29.96 -13.03 13.69
CA ILE A 644 -29.77 -12.02 12.65
C ILE A 644 -31.11 -11.36 12.32
N SER A 645 -31.07 -10.08 11.97
CA SER A 645 -32.23 -9.30 11.53
C SER A 645 -32.05 -8.89 10.08
N GLY A 646 -33.12 -8.96 9.30
CA GLY A 646 -33.09 -8.47 7.93
C GLY A 646 -34.35 -7.71 7.58
N VAL A 647 -34.27 -6.96 6.49
CA VAL A 647 -35.41 -6.24 5.91
C VAL A 647 -35.39 -6.49 4.41
N VAL A 648 -36.52 -6.90 3.86
CA VAL A 648 -36.76 -6.87 2.42
C VAL A 648 -37.52 -5.59 2.11
N GLN A 649 -36.94 -4.70 1.31
CA GLN A 649 -37.59 -3.53 0.75
C GLN A 649 -38.19 -3.89 -0.60
N THR A 650 -39.51 -3.78 -0.74
CA THR A 650 -40.20 -4.07 -1.99
C THR A 650 -41.45 -3.21 -2.18
N VAL A 651 -42.25 -3.48 -3.21
CA VAL A 651 -43.53 -2.78 -3.42
C VAL A 651 -44.50 -3.10 -2.27
N ALA A 652 -45.19 -2.07 -1.78
CA ALA A 652 -46.11 -2.21 -0.66
C ALA A 652 -47.19 -3.26 -0.94
N GLY A 653 -47.40 -4.18 -0.01
CA GLY A 653 -48.36 -5.28 -0.15
C GLY A 653 -47.86 -6.49 -0.97
N ALA A 654 -46.61 -6.48 -1.46
CA ALA A 654 -46.02 -7.67 -2.08
C ALA A 654 -45.94 -8.83 -1.08
N GLN A 655 -46.17 -10.05 -1.57
CA GLN A 655 -45.90 -11.26 -0.82
C GLN A 655 -44.40 -11.56 -0.88
N VAL A 656 -43.75 -11.66 0.27
CA VAL A 656 -42.30 -11.85 0.38
C VAL A 656 -41.98 -13.26 0.90
N GLY A 657 -40.97 -13.90 0.34
CA GLY A 657 -40.32 -15.10 0.86
C GLY A 657 -38.81 -14.91 0.90
N VAL A 658 -38.17 -15.17 2.04
CA VAL A 658 -36.71 -15.15 2.19
C VAL A 658 -36.21 -16.59 2.19
N TYR A 659 -35.22 -16.89 1.36
CA TYR A 659 -34.63 -18.20 1.19
C TYR A 659 -33.19 -18.18 1.66
N ALA A 660 -32.69 -19.33 2.11
CA ALA A 660 -31.33 -19.49 2.62
C ALA A 660 -30.67 -20.72 2.01
N THR A 661 -29.41 -20.58 1.63
CA THR A 661 -28.49 -21.70 1.38
C THR A 661 -27.28 -21.57 2.28
N ALA A 662 -26.64 -22.69 2.61
CA ALA A 662 -25.42 -22.70 3.41
C ALA A 662 -24.48 -23.78 2.91
N SER A 663 -23.17 -23.50 2.88
CA SER A 663 -22.14 -24.48 2.50
C SER A 663 -20.87 -24.28 3.32
N PRO A 664 -20.05 -25.33 3.49
CA PRO A 664 -18.70 -25.18 4.06
C PRO A 664 -17.88 -24.14 3.31
N GLN A 665 -17.02 -23.41 4.03
CA GLN A 665 -16.14 -22.38 3.50
C GLN A 665 -15.38 -22.87 2.25
N GLY A 666 -15.35 -22.05 1.20
CA GLY A 666 -14.64 -22.37 -0.05
C GLY A 666 -15.43 -23.22 -1.06
N SER A 667 -16.64 -23.67 -0.72
CA SER A 667 -17.57 -24.22 -1.70
C SER A 667 -18.37 -23.08 -2.36
N PRO A 668 -18.59 -23.09 -3.69
CA PRO A 668 -19.46 -22.11 -4.33
C PRO A 668 -20.89 -22.24 -3.79
N ILE A 669 -21.41 -21.16 -3.20
CA ILE A 669 -22.78 -21.08 -2.65
C ILE A 669 -23.74 -20.37 -3.59
N LEU A 670 -23.20 -19.54 -4.45
CA LEU A 670 -23.90 -18.92 -5.55
C LEU A 670 -23.71 -19.80 -6.77
N SER A 671 -24.80 -20.29 -7.36
CA SER A 671 -24.71 -20.98 -8.64
C SER A 671 -24.41 -19.96 -9.73
N ALA A 672 -23.75 -20.38 -10.82
CA ALA A 672 -23.91 -19.68 -12.09
C ALA A 672 -25.42 -19.51 -12.37
N PRO A 673 -25.87 -18.46 -13.08
CA PRO A 673 -27.30 -18.14 -13.23
C PRO A 673 -28.09 -19.42 -13.53
N GLY A 674 -28.90 -19.85 -12.55
CA GLY A 674 -29.66 -21.09 -12.65
C GLY A 674 -30.77 -20.96 -13.71
N PRO A 675 -31.56 -22.01 -13.94
CA PRO A 675 -32.77 -21.88 -14.74
C PRO A 675 -33.66 -20.79 -14.12
N VAL A 676 -33.93 -19.73 -14.90
CA VAL A 676 -34.82 -18.61 -14.55
C VAL A 676 -36.13 -19.18 -13.97
N HIS A 677 -36.45 -18.84 -12.72
CA HIS A 677 -37.74 -19.21 -12.16
C HIS A 677 -38.83 -18.37 -12.85
N PRO A 678 -39.88 -18.98 -13.42
CA PRO A 678 -40.85 -18.28 -14.27
C PRO A 678 -41.66 -17.20 -13.54
N ILE A 679 -41.61 -17.16 -12.21
CA ILE A 679 -42.32 -16.17 -11.37
C ILE A 679 -41.36 -15.24 -10.61
N PHE A 680 -40.10 -15.64 -10.38
CA PHE A 680 -39.19 -14.89 -9.50
C PHE A 680 -37.89 -14.45 -10.19
N GLY A 681 -37.72 -14.77 -11.48
CA GLY A 681 -36.49 -14.48 -12.22
C GLY A 681 -35.33 -15.39 -11.79
N ASN A 682 -34.10 -14.89 -11.96
CA ASN A 682 -32.88 -15.63 -11.62
C ASN A 682 -32.70 -15.72 -10.09
N SER A 683 -32.92 -16.91 -9.54
CA SER A 683 -32.35 -17.27 -8.23
C SER A 683 -30.84 -17.46 -8.41
N ILE A 684 -30.04 -16.77 -7.61
CA ILE A 684 -28.58 -16.97 -7.55
C ILE A 684 -28.25 -18.03 -6.49
N LEU A 685 -29.20 -18.32 -5.59
CA LEU A 685 -29.11 -19.44 -4.67
C LEU A 685 -29.18 -20.74 -5.45
N ASP A 686 -28.23 -21.64 -5.16
CA ASP A 686 -28.25 -23.01 -5.69
C ASP A 686 -29.53 -23.73 -5.20
N PRO A 687 -30.44 -24.11 -6.10
CA PRO A 687 -31.70 -24.75 -5.73
C PRO A 687 -31.48 -26.11 -5.04
N ASP A 688 -30.36 -26.80 -5.30
CA ASP A 688 -30.03 -28.08 -4.66
C ASP A 688 -29.57 -27.90 -3.20
N LEU A 689 -29.18 -26.68 -2.82
CA LEU A 689 -28.72 -26.32 -1.47
C LEU A 689 -29.79 -25.59 -0.64
N LEU A 690 -31.00 -25.39 -1.17
CA LEU A 690 -32.09 -24.74 -0.45
C LEU A 690 -32.52 -25.55 0.78
N VAL A 691 -32.52 -24.90 1.94
CA VAL A 691 -32.92 -25.51 3.22
C VAL A 691 -34.45 -25.55 3.34
N GLY A 692 -35.13 -26.26 2.44
CA GLY A 692 -36.59 -26.39 2.44
C GLY A 692 -37.34 -25.16 1.92
N GLY A 693 -38.43 -24.78 2.60
CA GLY A 693 -39.23 -23.59 2.25
C GLY A 693 -38.57 -22.27 2.65
N PRO A 694 -39.24 -21.12 2.45
CA PRO A 694 -38.68 -19.83 2.85
C PRO A 694 -38.46 -19.78 4.36
N VAL A 695 -37.28 -19.32 4.79
CA VAL A 695 -36.90 -19.15 6.19
C VAL A 695 -37.67 -18.00 6.87
N ALA A 696 -38.19 -17.07 6.08
CA ALA A 696 -39.17 -16.07 6.50
C ALA A 696 -40.15 -15.80 5.36
N SER A 697 -41.42 -15.54 5.66
CA SER A 697 -42.39 -15.14 4.65
C SER A 697 -43.48 -14.24 5.24
N GLY A 698 -44.05 -13.38 4.41
CA GLY A 698 -45.11 -12.48 4.82
C GLY A 698 -45.52 -11.52 3.72
N ILE A 699 -46.05 -10.36 4.13
CA ILE A 699 -46.49 -9.30 3.24
C ILE A 699 -45.71 -8.04 3.61
N ALA A 700 -45.13 -7.37 2.62
CA ALA A 700 -44.48 -6.08 2.79
C ALA A 700 -45.49 -5.03 3.30
N ASP A 701 -45.08 -4.24 4.28
CA ASP A 701 -45.93 -3.24 4.91
C ASP A 701 -46.25 -2.07 3.95
N PRO A 702 -47.06 -1.08 4.35
CA PRO A 702 -47.39 0.07 3.50
C PRO A 702 -46.19 0.93 3.07
N SER A 703 -45.04 0.81 3.75
CA SER A 703 -43.79 1.45 3.34
C SER A 703 -42.97 0.60 2.37
N GLY A 704 -43.39 -0.64 2.11
CA GLY A 704 -42.65 -1.60 1.29
C GLY A 704 -41.73 -2.52 2.08
N ALA A 705 -41.64 -2.36 3.40
CA ALA A 705 -40.71 -3.10 4.23
C ALA A 705 -41.30 -4.42 4.73
N PHE A 706 -40.55 -5.51 4.61
CA PHE A 706 -40.81 -6.79 5.29
C PHE A 706 -39.62 -7.11 6.22
N PRO A 707 -39.69 -6.72 7.51
CA PRO A 707 -38.67 -7.08 8.49
C PRO A 707 -38.81 -8.56 8.90
N PHE A 708 -37.68 -9.24 9.07
CA PHE A 708 -37.63 -10.61 9.56
C PHE A 708 -36.44 -10.81 10.50
N THR A 709 -36.50 -11.91 11.26
CA THR A 709 -35.40 -12.39 12.09
C THR A 709 -35.13 -13.85 11.78
N LEU A 710 -33.86 -14.24 11.71
CA LEU A 710 -33.44 -15.61 11.52
C LEU A 710 -32.53 -16.02 12.68
N ASN A 711 -32.82 -17.15 13.33
CA ASN A 711 -31.94 -17.70 14.35
C ASN A 711 -30.93 -18.63 13.68
N LEU A 712 -29.64 -18.30 13.81
CA LEU A 712 -28.58 -19.19 13.38
C LEU A 712 -28.56 -20.42 14.29
N PRO A 713 -28.47 -21.65 13.74
CA PRO A 713 -28.45 -22.85 14.58
C PRO A 713 -27.28 -22.81 15.56
N ASN A 714 -27.54 -23.16 16.83
CA ASN A 714 -26.48 -23.34 17.82
C ASN A 714 -25.73 -24.67 17.59
N ASN A 715 -25.05 -24.78 16.45
CA ASN A 715 -24.30 -25.95 16.02
C ASN A 715 -22.85 -25.54 15.68
N PRO A 716 -21.88 -25.89 16.53
CA PRO A 716 -20.46 -25.59 16.29
C PRO A 716 -19.89 -26.10 14.96
N ALA A 717 -20.50 -27.13 14.35
CA ALA A 717 -20.07 -27.64 13.05
C ALA A 717 -20.31 -26.65 11.88
N LEU A 718 -21.09 -25.59 12.12
CA LEU A 718 -21.37 -24.53 11.15
C LEU A 718 -20.37 -23.37 11.23
N GLN A 719 -19.44 -23.38 12.18
CA GLN A 719 -18.42 -22.32 12.27
C GLN A 719 -17.62 -22.26 10.96
N GLY A 720 -17.48 -21.05 10.40
CA GLY A 720 -16.83 -20.82 9.11
C GLY A 720 -17.68 -21.14 7.88
N TRP A 721 -18.90 -21.67 8.02
CA TRP A 721 -19.79 -21.85 6.88
C TRP A 721 -20.23 -20.49 6.32
N SER A 722 -20.31 -20.42 5.00
CA SER A 722 -20.90 -19.29 4.32
C SER A 722 -22.40 -19.54 4.17
N VAL A 723 -23.21 -18.51 4.41
CA VAL A 723 -24.68 -18.52 4.26
C VAL A 723 -25.03 -17.44 3.26
N ALA A 724 -25.86 -17.79 2.27
CA ALA A 724 -26.45 -16.82 1.35
C ALA A 724 -27.96 -16.73 1.58
N LEU A 725 -28.47 -15.51 1.67
CA LEU A 725 -29.89 -15.20 1.74
C LEU A 725 -30.32 -14.50 0.47
N GLN A 726 -31.49 -14.84 -0.07
CA GLN A 726 -32.12 -14.12 -1.16
C GLN A 726 -33.62 -14.06 -0.89
N ALA A 727 -34.22 -12.88 -1.05
CA ALA A 727 -35.65 -12.73 -0.99
C ALA A 727 -36.26 -12.90 -2.38
N SER A 728 -37.52 -13.32 -2.43
CA SER A 728 -38.39 -13.12 -3.57
C SER A 728 -39.61 -12.34 -3.11
N ALA A 729 -40.06 -11.41 -3.94
CA ALA A 729 -41.29 -10.67 -3.75
C ALA A 729 -42.24 -10.93 -4.91
N LEU A 730 -43.53 -11.04 -4.64
CA LEU A 730 -44.60 -11.26 -5.62
C LEU A 730 -45.67 -10.18 -5.43
N ASP A 731 -45.92 -9.40 -6.47
CA ASP A 731 -46.92 -8.35 -6.46
C ASP A 731 -48.20 -9.02 -6.89
N LEU A 732 -49.09 -9.22 -5.92
CA LEU A 732 -50.34 -9.91 -6.14
C LEU A 732 -51.26 -9.15 -7.10
N SER A 733 -51.04 -7.84 -7.31
CA SER A 733 -51.81 -7.04 -8.26
C SER A 733 -51.36 -7.25 -9.70
N LEU A 734 -50.06 -7.52 -9.91
CA LEU A 734 -49.46 -7.76 -11.22
C LEU A 734 -49.33 -9.26 -11.55
N GLY A 735 -49.38 -10.14 -10.53
CA GLY A 735 -49.19 -11.59 -10.67
C GLY A 735 -47.74 -11.97 -11.00
N MET A 736 -46.80 -11.10 -10.67
CA MET A 736 -45.42 -11.08 -11.13
C MET A 736 -44.48 -10.93 -9.94
N GLY A 737 -43.27 -11.48 -9.99
CA GLY A 737 -42.34 -11.41 -8.87
C GLY A 737 -40.88 -11.26 -9.28
N GLN A 738 -40.07 -10.80 -8.33
CA GLN A 738 -38.64 -10.53 -8.50
C GLN A 738 -37.86 -11.11 -7.33
N ALA A 739 -36.68 -11.64 -7.62
CA ALA A 739 -35.71 -11.99 -6.61
C ALA A 739 -34.86 -10.77 -6.23
N SER A 740 -34.52 -10.63 -4.95
CA SER A 740 -33.65 -9.58 -4.47
C SER A 740 -32.19 -9.83 -4.84
N ASN A 741 -31.32 -8.88 -4.48
CA ASN A 741 -29.89 -9.18 -4.28
C ASN A 741 -29.71 -10.36 -3.29
N ALA A 742 -28.56 -11.04 -3.40
CA ALA A 742 -28.16 -12.06 -2.44
C ALA A 742 -27.23 -11.45 -1.38
N GLU A 743 -27.53 -11.70 -0.11
CA GLU A 743 -26.70 -11.31 1.03
C GLU A 743 -25.88 -12.51 1.51
N VAL A 744 -24.56 -12.40 1.53
CA VAL A 744 -23.65 -13.49 1.92
C VAL A 744 -22.86 -13.12 3.16
N PHE A 745 -22.87 -13.99 4.16
CA PHE A 745 -22.07 -13.83 5.37
C PHE A 745 -21.44 -15.15 5.81
N VAL A 746 -20.40 -15.06 6.64
CA VAL A 746 -19.71 -16.22 7.23
C VAL A 746 -20.10 -16.33 8.70
N ILE A 747 -20.49 -17.53 9.14
CA ILE A 747 -20.79 -17.79 10.54
C ILE A 747 -19.49 -17.76 11.36
N GLN A 748 -19.42 -16.88 12.36
CA GLN A 748 -18.24 -16.68 13.22
C GLN A 748 -18.09 -17.72 14.32
#